data_AF-A0A8J6VLN2-F1
#
_entry.id   AF-A0A8J6VLN2-F1
#
_cell.length_a   1.000
_cell.length_b   1.000
_cell.length_c   1.000
_cell.angle_alpha   90.00
_cell.angle_beta   90.00
_cell.angle_gamma   90.00
#
_symmetry.space_group_name_H-M   'P 1'
#
loop_
_entity.id
_entity.type
_entity.pdbx_description
1 polymer ?
#
loop_
_entity_poly.entity_id
_entity_poly.type
_entity_poly.pdbx_seq_one_letter_code
_entity_poly.pdbx_strand_id
1 'polypeptide(L)'
;MYLDSTFLGLNITPSTQTFSDYVGSLDKNDYYRFTLNGRSSFNLSLSGMTANANVLLLNSSGQVLQSSVNTRRTAESIQATLDGGDYYIRVYPATRRASTNYTLGVSAVPTGYQSYTFKYTYGNGDYYTGSGYTSYGRYSQNQYINDTSANETGYYGSYQITGVTNYAGSPPQLNQVFVGSYYNTENSTSYTPSYGYGSSGLGSESGYLLSGNSDTYFGGKYYEADFNGYQSYTFKYSYGNGDYYTGSGYTSYGKYSQNQYINDTSANETGNYGSYQITGVTNYTGTTYDLNKVFVASYYNTENSTNYTPNSGYGSSGLGSEYGYLISANSDTYFGGKYYEADFNGYQSYTFKYSYGNGDYYTGSGYTSYGRYSQNQYINDTSANETGNYGSYQITGVTNYTGSTSQLNQVFVGSYYNTENSTNYTPNSGYGSNGLGSEYGYLISGNSDTYFGGKYYEADVTTSTRSFNIQFDYSFDTNGFFTSSRRAVLEAAASIWENIIQDEFANVPTGTNLHILNPQTNALVDFSSTYEIDDLAVFVGARNIDGAGGTLAEGGSSAWYYRGSSLDTRYNSSDNFEPWTGAISFDYSESWFFDATSNTSNDIPVESSDFLSVAVHELGHVLGISYNRKAFQNLVSGGYFIGANAKALNGGNPIPLSSDLSHVQDGFSIGNMGEAAMDPSITRGTRKLPNNLDIALLDDIGYQVNYI
;
A
#
# COMPACT_ATOMS: atom_id res chain seq x y z
N MET A 1 8.95 -18.14 84.37
CA MET A 1 9.56 -16.79 84.31
C MET A 1 9.19 -16.11 85.62
N TYR A 2 10.12 -15.96 86.55
CA TYR A 2 9.84 -15.35 87.86
C TYR A 2 9.83 -13.82 87.67
N LEU A 3 8.68 -13.20 87.93
CA LEU A 3 8.31 -11.82 87.59
C LEU A 3 8.73 -10.77 88.65
N ASP A 4 9.74 -11.04 89.48
CA ASP A 4 10.11 -10.15 90.60
C ASP A 4 11.61 -9.86 90.69
N SER A 5 12.32 -9.87 89.56
CA SER A 5 13.75 -9.53 89.49
C SER A 5 13.95 -8.24 88.69
N THR A 6 14.67 -7.26 89.27
CA THR A 6 15.11 -6.05 88.56
C THR A 6 16.21 -6.42 87.57
N PHE A 7 15.98 -6.17 86.28
CA PHE A 7 16.99 -6.39 85.24
C PHE A 7 17.82 -5.13 85.02
N LEU A 8 19.13 -5.27 84.93
CA LEU A 8 19.97 -4.20 84.38
C LEU A 8 20.02 -4.35 82.85
N GLY A 9 19.53 -3.34 82.13
CA GLY A 9 19.64 -3.27 80.67
C GLY A 9 21.06 -2.92 80.25
N LEU A 10 21.67 -3.74 79.40
CA LEU A 10 23.00 -3.56 78.85
C LEU A 10 22.91 -3.14 77.37
N ASN A 11 23.61 -2.06 77.03
CA ASN A 11 23.81 -1.66 75.64
C ASN A 11 25.11 -2.28 75.12
N ILE A 12 25.06 -3.52 74.63
CA ILE A 12 26.25 -4.28 74.26
C ILE A 12 26.94 -3.70 73.01
N THR A 13 28.27 -3.60 73.07
CA THR A 13 29.14 -3.06 72.02
C THR A 13 30.19 -4.09 71.57
N PRO A 14 30.87 -3.87 70.42
CA PRO A 14 32.04 -4.66 70.02
C PRO A 14 33.20 -4.61 71.02
N SER A 15 33.37 -3.51 71.75
CA SER A 15 34.31 -3.39 72.86
C SER A 15 33.73 -4.01 74.15
N THR A 16 34.57 -4.70 74.93
CA THR A 16 34.19 -5.25 76.22
C THR A 16 33.77 -4.16 77.20
N GLN A 17 32.55 -4.27 77.70
CA GLN A 17 32.03 -3.49 78.81
C GLN A 17 32.11 -4.30 80.09
N THR A 18 32.41 -3.62 81.20
CA THR A 18 32.61 -4.25 82.51
C THR A 18 31.64 -3.71 83.54
N PHE A 19 30.99 -4.61 84.26
CA PHE A 19 30.05 -4.33 85.34
C PHE A 19 30.51 -5.07 86.60
N SER A 20 30.40 -4.45 87.76
CA SER A 20 30.77 -5.08 89.03
C SER A 20 29.59 -5.09 89.99
N ASP A 21 29.37 -6.22 90.63
CA ASP A 21 28.28 -6.41 91.59
C ASP A 21 28.61 -7.53 92.59
N TYR A 22 27.64 -7.94 93.41
CA TYR A 22 27.77 -8.95 94.45
C TYR A 22 26.69 -10.03 94.38
N VAL A 23 27.10 -11.31 94.43
CA VAL A 23 26.20 -12.44 94.70
C VAL A 23 26.60 -13.19 95.97
N GLY A 24 25.61 -13.57 96.77
CA GLY A 24 25.81 -14.35 97.99
C GLY A 24 24.54 -14.72 98.75
N SER A 25 24.64 -14.79 100.07
CA SER A 25 23.52 -15.19 100.94
C SER A 25 22.39 -14.14 101.00
N LEU A 26 22.75 -12.86 100.84
CA LEU A 26 21.84 -11.71 100.86
C LEU A 26 21.24 -11.38 99.48
N ASP A 27 22.00 -11.63 98.41
CA ASP A 27 21.55 -11.48 97.03
C ASP A 27 21.90 -12.74 96.22
N LYS A 28 20.88 -13.47 95.77
CA LYS A 28 21.10 -14.79 95.15
C LYS A 28 21.24 -14.73 93.64
N ASN A 29 20.79 -13.67 92.98
CA ASN A 29 20.76 -13.62 91.53
C ASN A 29 20.80 -12.19 91.01
N ASP A 30 21.77 -11.96 90.13
CA ASP A 30 21.80 -10.75 89.32
C ASP A 30 21.41 -11.10 87.90
N TYR A 31 20.50 -10.31 87.33
CA TYR A 31 20.00 -10.49 85.98
C TYR A 31 20.33 -9.27 85.12
N TYR A 32 20.95 -9.54 83.98
CA TYR A 32 21.26 -8.55 82.96
C TYR A 32 20.49 -8.89 81.68
N ARG A 33 19.99 -7.88 80.97
CA ARG A 33 19.31 -8.04 79.67
C ARG A 33 20.08 -7.30 78.59
N PHE A 34 20.22 -7.90 77.42
CA PHE A 34 20.73 -7.22 76.23
C PHE A 34 19.96 -7.62 74.98
N THR A 35 20.01 -6.76 73.97
CA THR A 35 19.40 -6.97 72.65
C THR A 35 20.48 -6.95 71.58
N LEU A 36 20.44 -7.91 70.67
CA LEU A 36 21.28 -7.93 69.47
C LEU A 36 20.42 -7.60 68.25
N ASN A 37 20.82 -6.61 67.45
CA ASN A 37 20.09 -6.20 66.24
C ASN A 37 20.36 -7.11 65.03
N GLY A 38 21.31 -8.03 65.16
CA GLY A 38 21.75 -8.95 64.13
C GLY A 38 22.64 -10.03 64.72
N ARG A 39 22.93 -11.05 63.90
CA ARG A 39 23.80 -12.15 64.30
C ARG A 39 25.15 -11.60 64.76
N SER A 40 25.67 -12.07 65.89
CA SER A 40 26.85 -11.52 66.56
C SER A 40 27.68 -12.61 67.25
N SER A 41 29.00 -12.44 67.26
CA SER A 41 29.90 -13.17 68.15
C SER A 41 29.88 -12.53 69.54
N PHE A 42 29.25 -13.21 70.49
CA PHE A 42 29.08 -12.78 71.87
C PHE A 42 30.16 -13.39 72.78
N ASN A 43 30.75 -12.56 73.63
CA ASN A 43 31.74 -12.95 74.62
C ASN A 43 31.32 -12.44 76.00
N LEU A 44 31.43 -13.32 77.00
CA LEU A 44 31.19 -13.04 78.41
C LEU A 44 32.32 -13.60 79.25
N SER A 45 32.74 -12.84 80.26
CA SER A 45 33.65 -13.29 81.32
C SER A 45 33.13 -12.86 82.70
N LEU A 46 33.31 -13.71 83.71
CA LEU A 46 33.07 -13.39 85.12
C LEU A 46 34.36 -13.59 85.90
N SER A 47 34.86 -12.53 86.53
CA SER A 47 36.15 -12.53 87.22
C SER A 47 36.09 -11.73 88.53
N GLY A 48 37.25 -11.55 89.21
CA GLY A 48 37.32 -10.76 90.45
C GLY A 48 36.71 -11.45 91.68
N MET A 49 36.43 -12.75 91.60
CA MET A 49 35.69 -13.48 92.62
C MET A 49 36.56 -13.99 93.79
N THR A 50 36.09 -13.80 95.02
CA THR A 50 36.67 -14.35 96.26
C THR A 50 36.00 -15.65 96.72
N ALA A 51 34.80 -15.97 96.21
CA ALA A 51 34.11 -17.26 96.38
C ALA A 51 33.45 -17.70 95.07
N ASN A 52 32.97 -18.95 94.97
CA ASN A 52 32.49 -19.49 93.70
C ASN A 52 31.12 -18.91 93.27
N ALA A 53 31.02 -18.40 92.06
CA ALA A 53 29.78 -17.98 91.39
C ALA A 53 29.77 -18.44 89.93
N ASN A 54 28.57 -18.73 89.43
CA ASN A 54 28.33 -19.32 88.13
C ASN A 54 27.50 -18.37 87.25
N VAL A 55 27.49 -18.62 85.93
CA VAL A 55 26.74 -17.81 84.96
C VAL A 55 25.90 -18.67 84.02
N LEU A 56 24.69 -18.17 83.69
CA LEU A 56 23.85 -18.70 82.62
C LEU A 56 23.60 -17.61 81.56
N LEU A 57 23.68 -17.99 80.29
CA LEU A 57 23.13 -17.25 79.17
C LEU A 57 21.76 -17.85 78.80
N LEU A 58 20.75 -16.99 78.68
CA LEU A 58 19.35 -17.35 78.51
C LEU A 58 18.76 -16.64 77.29
N ASN A 59 17.80 -17.27 76.61
CA ASN A 59 16.99 -16.62 75.57
C ASN A 59 15.79 -15.86 76.16
N SER A 60 15.00 -15.21 75.30
CA SER A 60 13.79 -14.46 75.68
C SER A 60 12.70 -15.27 76.38
N SER A 61 12.64 -16.58 76.14
CA SER A 61 11.73 -17.51 76.83
C SER A 61 12.25 -17.97 78.19
N GLY A 62 13.46 -17.55 78.58
CA GLY A 62 14.13 -17.97 79.82
C GLY A 62 14.76 -19.36 79.75
N GLN A 63 14.93 -19.93 78.55
CA GLN A 63 15.65 -21.19 78.37
C GLN A 63 17.15 -20.95 78.40
N VAL A 64 17.90 -21.86 79.03
CA VAL A 64 19.37 -21.81 79.08
C VAL A 64 19.93 -22.15 77.72
N LEU A 65 20.65 -21.20 77.13
CA LEU A 65 21.42 -21.38 75.89
C LEU A 65 22.80 -21.96 76.20
N GLN A 66 23.46 -21.43 77.24
CA GLN A 66 24.78 -21.88 77.67
C GLN A 66 25.00 -21.59 79.16
N SER A 67 25.88 -22.34 79.81
CA SER A 67 26.24 -22.14 81.22
C SER A 67 27.75 -22.29 81.41
N SER A 68 28.31 -21.54 82.36
CA SER A 68 29.66 -21.77 82.88
C SER A 68 29.58 -21.92 84.40
N VAL A 69 30.11 -23.04 84.90
CA VAL A 69 29.95 -23.51 86.28
C VAL A 69 31.29 -24.01 86.85
N ASN A 70 32.38 -23.30 86.58
CA ASN A 70 33.70 -23.72 87.02
C ASN A 70 33.76 -23.83 88.55
N THR A 71 34.65 -24.68 89.04
CA THR A 71 34.79 -24.88 90.49
C THR A 71 35.76 -23.86 91.09
N ARG A 72 35.60 -23.60 92.40
CA ARG A 72 36.46 -22.71 93.20
C ARG A 72 36.36 -21.25 92.77
N ARG A 73 37.48 -20.56 92.50
CA ARG A 73 37.54 -19.13 92.17
C ARG A 73 37.97 -18.91 90.71
N THR A 74 37.89 -19.97 89.91
CA THR A 74 38.22 -19.90 88.48
C THR A 74 37.22 -18.98 87.81
N ALA A 75 37.69 -18.15 86.88
CA ALA A 75 36.79 -17.26 86.13
C ALA A 75 35.78 -18.05 85.30
N GLU A 76 34.60 -17.50 85.11
CA GLU A 76 33.61 -18.04 84.18
C GLU A 76 33.77 -17.39 82.80
N SER A 77 33.45 -18.14 81.74
CA SER A 77 33.49 -17.61 80.38
C SER A 77 32.45 -18.27 79.49
N ILE A 78 31.76 -17.47 78.67
CA ILE A 78 30.87 -17.95 77.62
C ILE A 78 31.25 -17.25 76.32
N GLN A 79 31.47 -18.04 75.27
CA GLN A 79 31.59 -17.56 73.90
C GLN A 79 30.49 -18.23 73.08
N ALA A 80 29.68 -17.43 72.37
CA ALA A 80 28.55 -17.92 71.59
C ALA A 80 28.38 -17.10 70.32
N THR A 81 27.84 -17.71 69.27
CA THR A 81 27.27 -16.96 68.14
C THR A 81 25.77 -16.90 68.33
N LEU A 82 25.23 -15.70 68.47
CA LEU A 82 23.82 -15.45 68.76
C LEU A 82 23.19 -14.72 67.57
N ASP A 83 21.97 -15.06 67.21
CA ASP A 83 21.20 -14.33 66.19
C ASP A 83 20.68 -13.00 66.77
N GLY A 84 19.99 -12.19 65.94
CA GLY A 84 19.32 -10.99 66.44
C GLY A 84 18.17 -11.36 67.39
N GLY A 85 18.09 -10.71 68.54
CA GLY A 85 17.07 -10.99 69.56
C GLY A 85 17.44 -10.52 70.96
N ASP A 86 16.52 -10.80 71.90
CA ASP A 86 16.68 -10.48 73.32
C ASP A 86 17.26 -11.64 74.11
N TYR A 87 18.28 -11.35 74.91
CA TYR A 87 19.02 -12.32 75.70
C TYR A 87 19.22 -11.84 77.14
N TYR A 88 19.43 -12.80 78.04
CA TYR A 88 19.60 -12.53 79.47
C TYR A 88 20.82 -13.26 80.02
N ILE A 89 21.53 -12.62 80.93
CA ILE A 89 22.62 -13.21 81.70
C ILE A 89 22.16 -13.31 83.14
N ARG A 90 22.35 -14.47 83.76
CA ARG A 90 22.13 -14.67 85.19
C ARG A 90 23.44 -15.01 85.87
N VAL A 91 23.84 -14.23 86.86
CA VAL A 91 24.96 -14.51 87.77
C VAL A 91 24.40 -15.00 89.10
N TYR A 92 24.93 -16.09 89.66
CA TYR A 92 24.42 -16.68 90.90
C TYR A 92 25.51 -17.41 91.69
N PRO A 93 25.45 -17.47 93.04
CA PRO A 93 26.47 -18.14 93.83
C PRO A 93 26.39 -19.66 93.63
N ALA A 94 27.53 -20.34 93.51
CA ALA A 94 27.56 -21.78 93.21
C ALA A 94 26.99 -22.65 94.36
N THR A 95 27.00 -22.13 95.58
CA THR A 95 26.36 -22.76 96.75
C THR A 95 25.66 -21.71 97.61
N ARG A 96 24.71 -22.13 98.46
CA ARG A 96 23.96 -21.21 99.35
C ARG A 96 24.82 -20.46 100.38
N ARG A 97 26.08 -20.87 100.58
CA ARG A 97 27.02 -20.23 101.52
C ARG A 97 28.13 -19.44 100.82
N ALA A 98 28.24 -19.52 99.50
CA ALA A 98 29.21 -18.73 98.74
C ALA A 98 28.75 -17.27 98.71
N SER A 99 29.67 -16.34 98.81
CA SER A 99 29.41 -14.89 98.78
C SER A 99 30.63 -14.19 98.21
N THR A 100 30.45 -13.43 97.14
CA THR A 100 31.55 -12.83 96.39
C THR A 100 31.10 -11.59 95.65
N ASN A 101 31.98 -10.59 95.59
CA ASN A 101 31.92 -9.59 94.53
C ASN A 101 32.38 -10.24 93.22
N TYR A 102 31.98 -9.69 92.10
CA TYR A 102 32.45 -10.09 90.78
C TYR A 102 32.58 -8.91 89.84
N THR A 103 33.26 -9.15 88.71
CA THR A 103 33.30 -8.29 87.54
C THR A 103 32.87 -9.08 86.31
N LEU A 104 31.73 -8.70 85.74
CA LEU A 104 31.15 -9.21 84.50
C LEU A 104 31.68 -8.39 83.31
N GLY A 105 32.44 -9.02 82.43
CA GLY A 105 32.83 -8.48 81.14
C GLY A 105 31.93 -9.01 80.03
N VAL A 106 31.38 -8.15 79.17
CA VAL A 106 30.54 -8.55 78.05
C VAL A 106 30.86 -7.75 76.78
N SER A 107 30.90 -8.42 75.63
CA SER A 107 30.96 -7.79 74.30
C SER A 107 30.19 -8.61 73.29
N ALA A 108 29.73 -7.95 72.23
CA ALA A 108 29.23 -8.64 71.05
C ALA A 108 29.72 -7.90 69.80
N VAL A 109 30.36 -8.63 68.90
CA VAL A 109 30.76 -8.13 67.58
C VAL A 109 29.73 -8.61 66.58
N PRO A 110 28.98 -7.74 65.89
CA PRO A 110 28.08 -8.15 64.82
C PRO A 110 28.82 -9.00 63.76
N THR A 111 28.25 -10.14 63.41
CA THR A 111 28.74 -11.10 62.44
C THR A 111 27.63 -11.42 61.44
N GLY A 112 27.78 -10.96 60.20
CA GLY A 112 26.78 -11.18 59.16
C GLY A 112 26.91 -10.22 58.00
N TYR A 113 25.94 -10.30 57.09
CA TYR A 113 25.92 -9.53 55.86
C TYR A 113 24.59 -8.80 55.71
N GLN A 114 24.59 -7.74 54.93
CA GLN A 114 23.39 -7.03 54.51
C GLN A 114 23.45 -6.83 53.00
N SER A 115 22.30 -6.91 52.33
CA SER A 115 22.15 -6.33 51.00
C SER A 115 21.74 -4.87 51.14
N TYR A 116 22.13 -4.06 50.16
CA TYR A 116 21.73 -2.66 50.08
C TYR A 116 21.41 -2.29 48.64
N THR A 117 20.52 -1.31 48.49
CA THR A 117 20.29 -0.60 47.22
C THR A 117 20.70 0.85 47.39
N PHE A 118 21.12 1.49 46.31
CA PHE A 118 21.58 2.86 46.35
C PHE A 118 21.22 3.63 45.08
N LYS A 119 21.27 4.96 45.19
CA LYS A 119 21.25 5.93 44.10
C LYS A 119 22.52 6.76 44.21
N TYR A 120 23.32 6.84 43.15
CA TYR A 120 24.43 7.78 43.05
C TYR A 120 24.06 8.91 42.11
N THR A 121 24.16 10.15 42.55
CA THR A 121 23.82 11.36 41.77
C THR A 121 25.10 12.13 41.46
N TYR A 122 25.29 12.59 40.23
CA TYR A 122 26.49 13.34 39.80
C TYR A 122 26.44 14.85 40.13
N GLY A 123 25.27 15.36 40.51
CA GLY A 123 25.07 16.75 40.95
C GLY A 123 24.53 17.71 39.88
N ASN A 124 24.62 17.35 38.60
CA ASN A 124 23.97 18.02 37.48
C ASN A 124 22.55 17.50 37.17
N GLY A 125 22.14 16.42 37.82
CA GLY A 125 20.82 15.78 37.62
C GLY A 125 20.97 14.29 37.33
N ASP A 126 22.05 13.91 36.66
CA ASP A 126 22.33 12.53 36.26
C ASP A 126 22.55 11.63 37.46
N TYR A 127 22.08 10.39 37.36
CA TYR A 127 22.25 9.41 38.41
C TYR A 127 22.23 7.98 37.91
N TYR A 128 22.89 7.07 38.63
CA TYR A 128 22.66 5.64 38.47
C TYR A 128 22.14 5.00 39.75
N THR A 129 21.43 3.89 39.60
CA THR A 129 20.94 3.08 40.73
C THR A 129 21.53 1.70 40.68
N GLY A 130 21.69 1.09 41.85
CA GLY A 130 22.33 -0.20 41.94
C GLY A 130 22.08 -0.91 43.27
N SER A 131 22.73 -2.05 43.41
CA SER A 131 22.65 -2.89 44.60
C SER A 131 23.98 -3.55 44.91
N GLY A 132 24.16 -4.03 46.13
CA GLY A 132 25.34 -4.79 46.52
C GLY A 132 25.18 -5.50 47.85
N TYR A 133 26.22 -6.23 48.25
CA TYR A 133 26.30 -6.90 49.54
C TYR A 133 27.46 -6.36 50.36
N THR A 134 27.26 -6.18 51.65
CA THR A 134 28.33 -5.71 52.55
C THR A 134 28.21 -6.30 53.94
N SER A 135 29.22 -6.07 54.77
CA SER A 135 29.19 -6.46 56.18
C SER A 135 28.06 -5.74 56.91
N TYR A 136 27.41 -6.45 57.82
CA TYR A 136 26.33 -5.91 58.64
C TYR A 136 26.76 -4.60 59.33
N GLY A 137 25.86 -3.60 59.31
CA GLY A 137 26.04 -2.31 59.97
C GLY A 137 26.88 -1.30 59.19
N ARG A 138 27.42 -1.65 58.02
CA ARG A 138 28.21 -0.70 57.20
C ARG A 138 27.35 0.44 56.67
N TYR A 139 26.13 0.15 56.22
CA TYR A 139 25.21 1.16 55.68
C TYR A 139 23.86 1.13 56.39
N SER A 140 23.25 2.31 56.52
CA SER A 140 21.88 2.48 57.03
C SER A 140 20.95 3.00 55.93
N GLN A 141 19.66 2.64 55.99
CA GLN A 141 18.68 3.20 55.05
C GLN A 141 18.63 4.72 55.18
N ASN A 142 18.52 5.43 54.05
CA ASN A 142 18.57 6.88 53.92
C ASN A 142 19.90 7.53 54.31
N GLN A 143 20.98 6.74 54.47
CA GLN A 143 22.30 7.30 54.65
C GLN A 143 22.76 8.00 53.36
N TYR A 144 23.31 9.21 53.53
CA TYR A 144 23.98 9.94 52.45
C TYR A 144 25.50 9.84 52.61
N ILE A 145 26.20 9.62 51.50
CA ILE A 145 27.66 9.59 51.43
C ILE A 145 28.07 10.54 50.30
N ASN A 146 28.53 11.72 50.68
CA ASN A 146 28.94 12.75 49.73
C ASN A 146 30.39 12.53 49.30
N ASP A 147 30.66 12.80 48.03
CA ASP A 147 32.03 12.77 47.54
C ASP A 147 32.80 14.04 47.92
N THR A 148 34.12 13.88 48.07
CA THR A 148 35.03 14.95 48.49
C THR A 148 35.75 15.60 47.31
N SER A 149 35.56 15.09 46.09
CA SER A 149 36.14 15.61 44.85
C SER A 149 35.06 15.81 43.80
N ALA A 150 35.22 16.84 42.97
CA ALA A 150 34.35 17.07 41.83
C ALA A 150 34.60 16.03 40.71
N ASN A 151 33.57 15.76 39.92
CA ASN A 151 33.64 15.02 38.65
C ASN A 151 34.22 15.88 37.51
N GLU A 152 34.30 15.34 36.28
CA GLU A 152 34.79 16.08 35.09
C GLU A 152 33.96 17.31 34.72
N THR A 153 32.70 17.38 35.17
CA THR A 153 31.81 18.53 34.95
C THR A 153 31.90 19.58 36.07
N GLY A 154 32.70 19.32 37.12
CA GLY A 154 32.93 20.23 38.24
C GLY A 154 31.89 20.13 39.37
N TYR A 155 30.94 19.19 39.29
CA TYR A 155 29.93 18.92 40.31
C TYR A 155 30.39 17.87 41.31
N TYR A 156 29.81 17.90 42.52
CA TYR A 156 30.09 16.93 43.58
C TYR A 156 28.98 15.88 43.63
N GLY A 157 29.36 14.62 43.48
CA GLY A 157 28.44 13.50 43.55
C GLY A 157 28.07 13.07 44.97
N SER A 158 27.03 12.24 45.09
CA SER A 158 26.66 11.62 46.36
C SER A 158 25.90 10.31 46.19
N TYR A 159 26.14 9.37 47.10
CA TYR A 159 25.30 8.19 47.29
C TYR A 159 24.19 8.47 48.27
N GLN A 160 22.99 8.00 47.95
CA GLN A 160 21.91 7.76 48.89
C GLN A 160 21.67 6.25 48.98
N ILE A 161 21.75 5.70 50.19
CA ILE A 161 21.35 4.32 50.46
C ILE A 161 19.82 4.27 50.51
N THR A 162 19.20 3.66 49.51
CA THR A 162 17.75 3.65 49.34
C THR A 162 17.06 2.48 50.06
N GLY A 163 17.80 1.42 50.36
CA GLY A 163 17.29 0.24 51.06
C GLY A 163 18.41 -0.58 51.70
N VAL A 164 18.12 -1.21 52.83
CA VAL A 164 19.03 -2.14 53.53
C VAL A 164 18.21 -3.31 54.05
N THR A 165 18.69 -4.53 53.79
CA THR A 165 18.05 -5.76 54.27
C THR A 165 19.10 -6.69 54.87
N ASN A 166 18.83 -7.22 56.06
CA ASN A 166 19.69 -8.21 56.70
C ASN A 166 19.73 -9.50 55.87
N TYR A 167 20.92 -10.00 55.59
CA TYR A 167 21.13 -11.17 54.76
C TYR A 167 21.66 -12.32 55.63
N ALA A 168 20.81 -13.34 55.86
CA ALA A 168 21.05 -14.41 56.83
C ALA A 168 22.07 -15.49 56.37
N GLY A 169 22.45 -15.53 55.09
CA GLY A 169 23.38 -16.50 54.52
C GLY A 169 24.75 -15.90 54.14
N SER A 170 25.66 -16.71 53.56
CA SER A 170 26.85 -16.20 52.89
C SER A 170 26.45 -15.49 51.59
N PRO A 171 26.81 -14.21 51.38
CA PRO A 171 26.42 -13.47 50.18
C PRO A 171 27.12 -14.08 48.97
N PRO A 172 26.49 -14.02 47.78
CA PRO A 172 27.10 -14.51 46.55
C PRO A 172 28.45 -13.86 46.27
N GLN A 173 28.54 -12.53 46.47
CA GLN A 173 29.72 -11.71 46.15
C GLN A 173 29.83 -10.52 47.12
N LEU A 174 30.50 -10.72 48.26
CA LEU A 174 30.74 -9.67 49.26
C LEU A 174 31.52 -8.49 48.67
N ASN A 175 31.08 -7.26 48.95
CA ASN A 175 31.64 -6.00 48.46
C ASN A 175 31.56 -5.79 46.94
N GLN A 176 30.92 -6.68 46.18
CA GLN A 176 30.56 -6.34 44.82
C GLN A 176 29.35 -5.42 44.78
N VAL A 177 29.39 -4.50 43.81
CA VAL A 177 28.35 -3.53 43.51
C VAL A 177 27.88 -3.80 42.09
N PHE A 178 26.58 -3.76 41.87
CA PHE A 178 25.96 -3.91 40.56
C PHE A 178 25.17 -2.65 40.23
N VAL A 179 25.35 -2.13 39.03
CA VAL A 179 24.58 -1.00 38.52
C VAL A 179 23.40 -1.53 37.71
N GLY A 180 22.18 -1.17 38.10
CA GLY A 180 20.94 -1.62 37.48
C GLY A 180 20.41 -0.66 36.41
N SER A 181 20.62 0.65 36.58
CA SER A 181 20.18 1.67 35.61
C SER A 181 21.02 2.93 35.71
N TYR A 182 21.08 3.67 34.60
CA TYR A 182 21.61 5.04 34.51
C TYR A 182 20.50 5.95 33.99
N TYR A 183 20.26 7.09 34.63
CA TYR A 183 19.32 8.12 34.22
C TYR A 183 20.10 9.33 33.72
N ASN A 184 19.88 9.69 32.45
CA ASN A 184 20.40 10.90 31.85
C ASN A 184 19.30 11.98 31.86
N THR A 185 19.65 13.14 32.39
CA THR A 185 18.74 14.25 32.64
C THR A 185 18.52 15.07 31.36
N GLU A 186 19.56 15.21 30.54
CA GLU A 186 19.54 15.98 29.30
C GLU A 186 18.46 15.47 28.34
N ASN A 187 18.24 14.15 28.28
CA ASN A 187 17.20 13.52 27.46
C ASN A 187 16.08 12.83 28.27
N SER A 188 16.09 12.97 29.60
CA SER A 188 15.08 12.42 30.52
C SER A 188 14.87 10.89 30.41
N THR A 189 15.91 10.14 30.02
CA THR A 189 15.80 8.70 29.71
C THR A 189 16.62 7.84 30.67
N SER A 190 16.07 6.65 30.99
CA SER A 190 16.80 5.61 31.74
C SER A 190 17.38 4.55 30.81
N TYR A 191 18.66 4.24 30.97
CA TYR A 191 19.40 3.24 30.23
C TYR A 191 19.77 2.07 31.14
N THR A 192 19.75 0.86 30.60
CA THR A 192 20.33 -0.32 31.24
C THR A 192 21.78 -0.46 30.77
N PRO A 193 22.77 -0.37 31.67
CA PRO A 193 24.17 -0.57 31.28
C PRO A 193 24.38 -1.97 30.68
N SER A 194 25.17 -2.07 29.61
CA SER A 194 25.59 -3.39 29.08
C SER A 194 26.47 -4.14 30.05
N TYR A 195 27.21 -3.38 30.83
CA TYR A 195 28.13 -3.85 31.84
C TYR A 195 28.17 -2.79 32.93
N GLY A 196 27.99 -3.18 34.19
CA GLY A 196 27.85 -2.25 35.30
C GLY A 196 28.14 -2.94 36.64
N TYR A 197 29.39 -2.90 37.08
CA TYR A 197 29.82 -3.56 38.31
C TYR A 197 31.02 -2.87 38.97
N GLY A 198 31.19 -3.11 40.26
CA GLY A 198 32.33 -2.69 41.08
C GLY A 198 32.76 -3.82 42.01
N SER A 199 34.05 -3.91 42.32
CA SER A 199 34.64 -5.03 43.08
C SER A 199 34.97 -4.71 44.55
N SER A 200 34.89 -3.44 44.95
CA SER A 200 35.45 -2.96 46.23
C SER A 200 34.48 -2.08 47.04
N GLY A 201 33.17 -2.28 46.85
CA GLY A 201 32.10 -1.50 47.46
C GLY A 201 31.81 -0.20 46.71
N LEU A 202 30.91 0.62 47.26
CA LEU A 202 30.48 1.89 46.65
C LEU A 202 31.68 2.77 46.29
N GLY A 203 31.68 3.30 45.06
CA GLY A 203 32.76 4.07 44.47
C GLY A 203 33.68 3.30 43.54
N SER A 204 33.56 1.96 43.50
CA SER A 204 34.35 1.11 42.59
C SER A 204 33.59 0.74 41.32
N GLU A 205 32.29 1.01 41.29
CA GLU A 205 31.43 0.71 40.17
C GLU A 205 31.72 1.60 38.97
N SER A 206 31.70 0.94 37.82
CA SER A 206 31.75 1.57 36.51
C SER A 206 31.00 0.71 35.52
N GLY A 207 30.69 1.31 34.38
CA GLY A 207 29.94 0.64 33.34
C GLY A 207 30.01 1.36 32.00
N TYR A 208 29.33 0.74 31.05
CA TYR A 208 29.18 1.27 29.70
C TYR A 208 27.70 1.28 29.30
N LEU A 209 27.25 2.40 28.74
CA LEU A 209 25.95 2.53 28.11
C LEU A 209 26.10 2.21 26.62
N LEU A 210 25.27 1.27 26.13
CA LEU A 210 25.20 0.94 24.71
C LEU A 210 24.44 2.03 23.96
N SER A 211 25.13 2.75 23.07
CA SER A 211 24.50 3.61 22.08
C SER A 211 25.02 3.27 20.68
N GLY A 212 24.30 2.41 19.97
CA GLY A 212 24.73 1.98 18.65
C GLY A 212 26.05 1.22 18.65
N ASN A 213 27.07 1.79 17.99
CA ASN A 213 28.39 1.16 17.78
C ASN A 213 29.48 1.66 18.74
N SER A 214 29.18 2.55 19.70
CA SER A 214 30.18 3.05 20.65
C SER A 214 29.66 3.03 22.08
N ASP A 215 30.47 2.46 22.96
CA ASP A 215 30.21 2.35 24.39
C ASP A 215 30.60 3.65 25.10
N THR A 216 29.66 4.30 25.79
CA THR A 216 29.95 5.49 26.62
C THR A 216 30.23 5.05 28.05
N TYR A 217 31.44 5.34 28.55
CA TYR A 217 31.87 4.97 29.89
C TYR A 217 31.27 5.89 30.95
N PHE A 218 30.86 5.31 32.08
CA PHE A 218 30.63 6.03 33.34
C PHE A 218 31.26 5.26 34.49
N GLY A 219 31.70 5.95 35.54
CA GLY A 219 32.13 5.30 36.78
C GLY A 219 33.33 5.93 37.47
N GLY A 220 33.74 5.29 38.56
CA GLY A 220 34.85 5.77 39.40
C GLY A 220 34.57 7.12 40.07
N LYS A 221 33.30 7.48 40.24
CA LYS A 221 32.78 8.75 40.79
C LYS A 221 33.10 10.02 39.98
N TYR A 222 34.12 9.95 39.14
CA TYR A 222 34.52 11.00 38.24
C TYR A 222 33.61 10.95 37.01
N TYR A 223 33.85 10.02 36.09
CA TYR A 223 33.17 9.96 34.80
C TYR A 223 31.64 9.75 34.91
N GLU A 224 30.89 10.77 34.52
CA GLU A 224 29.49 10.68 34.12
C GLU A 224 29.41 10.34 32.63
N ALA A 225 28.36 9.60 32.25
CA ALA A 225 28.11 9.38 30.83
C ALA A 225 27.44 10.63 30.26
N ASP A 226 28.22 11.48 29.59
CA ASP A 226 27.70 12.57 28.74
C ASP A 226 27.05 11.95 27.48
N PHE A 227 25.87 11.37 27.70
CA PHE A 227 25.09 10.67 26.70
C PHE A 227 23.84 11.48 26.37
N ASN A 228 24.03 12.48 25.50
CA ASN A 228 22.95 13.33 25.01
C ASN A 228 21.84 12.55 24.28
N GLY A 229 22.07 11.32 23.83
CA GLY A 229 21.08 10.53 23.09
C GLY A 229 20.92 11.00 21.64
N TYR A 230 19.83 10.60 21.01
CA TYR A 230 19.51 10.95 19.63
C TYR A 230 18.20 11.72 19.55
N GLN A 231 18.06 12.53 18.50
CA GLN A 231 16.80 13.17 18.16
C GLN A 231 16.42 12.81 16.72
N SER A 232 15.12 12.68 16.48
CA SER A 232 14.55 12.79 15.14
C SER A 232 14.19 14.25 14.89
N TYR A 233 14.28 14.68 13.64
CA TYR A 233 13.88 16.01 13.24
C TYR A 233 13.13 15.96 11.91
N THR A 234 12.22 16.89 11.71
CA THR A 234 11.59 17.18 10.43
C THR A 234 12.10 18.53 9.93
N PHE A 235 12.18 18.69 8.62
CA PHE A 235 12.71 19.91 8.03
C PHE A 235 12.00 20.26 6.71
N LYS A 236 12.17 21.53 6.32
CA LYS A 236 11.87 22.08 5.01
C LYS A 236 13.15 22.69 4.45
N TYR A 237 13.59 22.27 3.27
CA TYR A 237 14.67 22.93 2.54
C TYR A 237 14.09 23.76 1.40
N SER A 238 14.36 25.06 1.35
CA SER A 238 13.88 25.96 0.29
C SER A 238 15.04 26.38 -0.60
N TYR A 239 14.86 26.39 -1.92
CA TYR A 239 15.89 26.78 -2.91
C TYR A 239 16.02 28.29 -3.13
N GLY A 240 15.07 29.08 -2.61
CA GLY A 240 15.12 30.55 -2.65
C GLY A 240 14.35 31.21 -3.80
N ASN A 241 13.94 30.44 -4.81
CA ASN A 241 13.01 30.85 -5.88
C ASN A 241 11.54 30.46 -5.61
N GLY A 242 11.29 29.74 -4.51
CA GLY A 242 9.97 29.28 -4.10
C GLY A 242 9.93 27.77 -3.88
N ASP A 243 10.72 27.03 -4.65
CA ASP A 243 10.78 25.57 -4.59
C ASP A 243 11.34 25.10 -3.27
N TYR A 244 10.82 23.98 -2.79
CA TYR A 244 11.27 23.40 -1.53
C TYR A 244 11.00 21.90 -1.46
N TYR A 245 11.79 21.16 -0.69
CA TYR A 245 11.42 19.79 -0.28
C TYR A 245 11.29 19.69 1.23
N THR A 246 10.51 18.71 1.68
CA THR A 246 10.35 18.39 3.10
C THR A 246 10.82 16.98 3.38
N GLY A 247 11.26 16.75 4.60
CA GLY A 247 11.81 15.46 4.98
C GLY A 247 11.98 15.31 6.47
N SER A 248 12.61 14.19 6.83
CA SER A 248 12.96 13.86 8.19
C SER A 248 14.35 13.25 8.27
N GLY A 249 14.94 13.23 9.45
CA GLY A 249 16.21 12.55 9.68
C GLY A 249 16.46 12.27 11.15
N TYR A 250 17.56 11.59 11.42
CA TYR A 250 18.01 11.28 12.78
C TYR A 250 19.41 11.83 13.01
N THR A 251 19.65 12.40 14.18
CA THR A 251 20.96 12.97 14.51
C THR A 251 21.22 12.95 16.01
N SER A 252 22.43 13.36 16.41
CA SER A 252 22.78 13.54 17.81
C SER A 252 21.86 14.58 18.45
N TYR A 253 21.40 14.30 19.67
CA TYR A 253 20.59 15.24 20.43
C TYR A 253 21.28 16.61 20.57
N GLY A 254 20.49 17.67 20.56
CA GLY A 254 20.95 19.05 20.63
C GLY A 254 21.52 19.62 19.34
N LYS A 255 21.75 18.81 18.28
CA LYS A 255 22.30 19.31 17.01
C LYS A 255 21.38 20.32 16.33
N TYR A 256 20.07 20.07 16.38
CA TYR A 256 19.08 20.95 15.79
C TYR A 256 18.00 21.36 16.80
N SER A 257 17.55 22.60 16.71
CA SER A 257 16.43 23.15 17.49
C SER A 257 15.21 23.38 16.60
N GLN A 258 14.01 23.23 17.15
CA GLN A 258 12.78 23.56 16.41
C GLN A 258 12.82 25.05 15.99
N ASN A 259 12.40 25.32 14.75
CA ASN A 259 12.45 26.62 14.08
C ASN A 259 13.86 27.16 13.81
N GLN A 260 14.91 26.35 13.95
CA GLN A 260 16.25 26.73 13.52
C GLN A 260 16.30 26.88 12.00
N TYR A 261 16.93 27.97 11.54
CA TYR A 261 17.27 28.20 10.14
C TYR A 261 18.75 27.94 9.89
N ILE A 262 19.06 27.25 8.80
CA ILE A 262 20.42 26.95 8.35
C ILE A 262 20.52 27.39 6.90
N ASN A 263 21.14 28.55 6.67
CA ASN A 263 21.28 29.12 5.33
C ASN A 263 22.49 28.52 4.62
N ASP A 264 22.35 28.27 3.32
CA ASP A 264 23.48 27.88 2.50
C ASP A 264 24.39 29.07 2.21
N THR A 265 25.68 28.76 2.01
CA THR A 265 26.73 29.76 1.77
C THR A 265 27.12 29.87 0.29
N SER A 266 26.59 28.99 -0.55
CA SER A 266 26.78 28.94 -2.00
C SER A 266 25.43 29.01 -2.70
N ALA A 267 25.40 29.64 -3.87
CA ALA A 267 24.22 29.65 -4.72
C ALA A 267 24.02 28.30 -5.42
N ASN A 268 22.76 27.97 -5.74
CA ASN A 268 22.37 26.85 -6.60
C ASN A 268 22.56 27.19 -8.10
N GLU A 269 22.19 26.29 -9.02
CA GLU A 269 22.28 26.51 -10.47
C GLU A 269 21.45 27.69 -10.99
N THR A 270 20.42 28.11 -10.27
CA THR A 270 19.59 29.28 -10.62
C THR A 270 20.15 30.60 -10.05
N GLY A 271 21.25 30.53 -9.28
CA GLY A 271 21.89 31.69 -8.66
C GLY A 271 21.26 32.14 -7.34
N ASN A 272 20.31 31.38 -6.80
CA ASN A 272 19.63 31.62 -5.54
C ASN A 272 20.32 30.90 -4.36
N TYR A 273 20.08 31.37 -3.13
CA TYR A 273 20.63 30.78 -1.93
C TYR A 273 19.54 30.00 -1.18
N GLY A 274 19.79 28.70 -0.99
CA GLY A 274 18.87 27.83 -0.26
C GLY A 274 18.97 27.94 1.26
N SER A 275 18.00 27.37 1.97
CA SER A 275 18.02 27.27 3.44
C SER A 275 17.18 26.12 3.97
N TYR A 276 17.64 25.49 5.05
CA TYR A 276 16.85 24.58 5.87
C TYR A 276 16.11 25.35 6.95
N GLN A 277 14.86 24.98 7.18
CA GLN A 277 14.10 25.26 8.38
C GLN A 277 13.80 23.94 9.09
N ILE A 278 14.24 23.80 10.34
CA ILE A 278 13.88 22.67 11.19
C ILE A 278 12.46 22.89 11.69
N THR A 279 11.52 22.04 11.27
CA THR A 279 10.08 22.22 11.55
C THR A 279 9.63 21.48 12.81
N GLY A 280 10.36 20.44 13.22
CA GLY A 280 10.06 19.64 14.39
C GLY A 280 11.29 18.91 14.90
N VAL A 281 11.36 18.69 16.21
CA VAL A 281 12.41 17.93 16.90
C VAL A 281 11.77 17.08 17.98
N THR A 282 12.16 15.81 18.05
CA THR A 282 11.67 14.86 19.06
C THR A 282 12.79 13.95 19.53
N ASN A 283 12.75 13.53 20.80
CA ASN A 283 13.68 12.54 21.32
C ASN A 283 13.50 11.21 20.61
N TYR A 284 14.60 10.57 20.20
CA TYR A 284 14.59 9.30 19.48
C TYR A 284 15.35 8.24 20.27
N THR A 285 14.65 7.15 20.60
CA THR A 285 15.16 6.03 21.40
C THR A 285 15.40 4.76 20.57
N GLY A 286 15.38 4.88 19.23
CA GLY A 286 15.57 3.75 18.33
C GLY A 286 17.04 3.44 18.02
N THR A 287 17.28 2.56 17.06
CA THR A 287 18.65 2.10 16.72
C THR A 287 19.44 3.19 15.99
N THR A 288 20.77 3.13 16.08
CA THR A 288 21.67 4.06 15.39
C THR A 288 21.87 3.77 13.91
N TYR A 289 21.21 2.74 13.37
CA TYR A 289 21.35 2.37 11.96
C TYR A 289 20.96 3.52 11.04
N ASP A 290 20.00 4.36 11.46
CA ASP A 290 19.53 5.51 10.72
C ASP A 290 20.17 6.83 11.17
N LEU A 291 21.17 6.79 12.06
CA LEU A 291 21.87 7.98 12.52
C LEU A 291 22.55 8.69 11.34
N ASN A 292 22.33 10.00 11.22
CA ASN A 292 22.74 10.87 10.11
C ASN A 292 22.08 10.54 8.76
N LYS A 293 21.15 9.59 8.70
CA LYS A 293 20.32 9.46 7.50
C LYS A 293 19.27 10.56 7.45
N VAL A 294 19.02 10.98 6.23
CA VAL A 294 18.00 11.97 5.88
C VAL A 294 17.08 11.30 4.86
N PHE A 295 15.79 11.53 4.98
CA PHE A 295 14.76 10.98 4.11
C PHE A 295 13.94 12.15 3.58
N VAL A 296 13.78 12.23 2.26
CA VAL A 296 12.94 13.24 1.62
C VAL A 296 11.55 12.66 1.42
N ALA A 297 10.54 13.37 1.92
CA ALA A 297 9.15 12.95 1.88
C ALA A 297 8.36 13.58 0.73
N SER A 298 8.65 14.85 0.41
CA SER A 298 7.97 15.56 -0.67
C SER A 298 8.85 16.64 -1.29
N TYR A 299 8.58 16.99 -2.54
CA TYR A 299 9.14 18.14 -3.24
C TYR A 299 8.01 19.03 -3.74
N TYR A 300 8.04 20.32 -3.43
CA TYR A 300 7.11 21.33 -3.92
C TYR A 300 7.78 22.15 -5.01
N ASN A 301 7.15 22.14 -6.19
CA ASN A 301 7.51 23.01 -7.30
C ASN A 301 6.55 24.20 -7.36
N THR A 302 7.12 25.39 -7.44
CA THR A 302 6.41 26.67 -7.37
C THR A 302 5.83 27.04 -8.71
N GLU A 303 6.54 26.75 -9.81
CA GLU A 303 6.14 27.07 -11.18
C GLU A 303 4.76 26.47 -11.48
N ASN A 304 4.47 25.27 -10.97
CA ASN A 304 3.18 24.59 -11.11
C ASN A 304 2.42 24.38 -9.77
N SER A 305 2.88 24.99 -8.68
CA SER A 305 2.24 24.93 -7.35
C SER A 305 1.90 23.50 -6.86
N THR A 306 2.70 22.51 -7.22
CA THR A 306 2.42 21.08 -6.97
C THR A 306 3.41 20.44 -6.00
N ASN A 307 2.91 19.55 -5.13
CA ASN A 307 3.74 18.65 -4.34
C ASN A 307 3.90 17.29 -5.04
N TYR A 308 5.13 16.84 -5.20
CA TYR A 308 5.53 15.55 -5.73
C TYR A 308 6.10 14.65 -4.63
N THR A 309 5.82 13.35 -4.72
CA THR A 309 6.48 12.33 -3.91
C THR A 309 7.70 11.81 -4.69
N PRO A 310 8.93 11.95 -4.17
CA PRO A 310 10.13 11.43 -4.84
C PRO A 310 10.09 9.90 -4.97
N ASN A 311 10.57 9.36 -6.10
CA ASN A 311 10.70 7.91 -6.30
C ASN A 311 11.78 7.31 -5.38
N SER A 312 12.83 8.08 -5.18
CA SER A 312 13.85 7.85 -4.16
C SER A 312 14.26 9.21 -3.59
N GLY A 313 14.55 9.23 -2.29
CA GLY A 313 14.86 10.46 -1.57
C GLY A 313 15.58 10.15 -0.28
N TYR A 314 16.92 10.09 -0.30
CA TYR A 314 17.71 9.77 0.88
C TYR A 314 19.08 10.48 0.90
N GLY A 315 19.61 10.67 2.10
CA GLY A 315 20.96 11.14 2.39
C GLY A 315 21.57 10.33 3.52
N SER A 316 22.90 10.26 3.59
CA SER A 316 23.64 9.41 4.54
C SER A 316 24.55 10.18 5.50
N SER A 317 24.69 11.49 5.32
CA SER A 317 25.67 12.33 6.03
C SER A 317 25.05 13.59 6.67
N GLY A 318 23.77 13.54 7.02
CA GLY A 318 23.00 14.65 7.57
C GLY A 318 22.51 15.63 6.51
N LEU A 319 21.88 16.73 6.94
CA LEU A 319 21.32 17.76 6.06
C LEU A 319 22.35 18.27 5.05
N GLY A 320 21.95 18.30 3.78
CA GLY A 320 22.79 18.64 2.64
C GLY A 320 23.32 17.44 1.87
N SER A 321 23.21 16.22 2.41
CA SER A 321 23.61 14.99 1.72
C SER A 321 22.46 14.33 0.97
N GLU A 322 21.23 14.76 1.25
CA GLU A 322 20.04 14.25 0.62
C GLU A 322 19.93 14.68 -0.84
N TYR A 323 19.50 13.71 -1.64
CA TYR A 323 19.11 13.87 -3.01
C TYR A 323 17.94 12.95 -3.30
N GLY A 324 17.27 13.21 -4.42
CA GLY A 324 16.20 12.39 -4.89
C GLY A 324 15.97 12.56 -6.38
N TYR A 325 15.01 11.78 -6.86
CA TYR A 325 14.61 11.80 -8.25
C TYR A 325 13.09 11.93 -8.33
N LEU A 326 12.63 12.94 -9.08
CA LEU A 326 11.24 13.07 -9.49
C LEU A 326 11.03 12.27 -10.78
N ILE A 327 9.96 11.49 -10.84
CA ILE A 327 9.61 10.73 -12.05
C ILE A 327 9.18 11.74 -13.12
N SER A 328 10.00 11.89 -14.17
CA SER A 328 9.62 12.59 -15.39
C SER A 328 9.65 11.61 -16.57
N ALA A 329 8.74 11.82 -17.53
CA ALA A 329 8.42 10.89 -18.62
C ALA A 329 9.59 10.37 -19.47
N ASN A 330 10.77 11.01 -19.47
CA ASN A 330 11.94 10.57 -20.26
C ASN A 330 13.27 10.53 -19.49
N SER A 331 13.32 10.95 -18.22
CA SER A 331 14.48 10.79 -17.32
C SER A 331 14.11 11.20 -15.90
N ASP A 332 14.56 10.43 -14.91
CA ASP A 332 14.50 10.81 -13.51
C ASP A 332 15.12 12.21 -13.31
N THR A 333 14.31 13.22 -12.96
CA THR A 333 14.80 14.60 -12.74
C THR A 333 15.43 14.66 -11.35
N TYR A 334 16.75 14.79 -11.32
CA TYR A 334 17.53 14.84 -10.10
C TYR A 334 17.32 16.17 -9.37
N PHE A 335 17.15 16.09 -8.05
CA PHE A 335 17.33 17.22 -7.15
C PHE A 335 18.18 16.78 -5.96
N GLY A 336 18.96 17.69 -5.38
CA GLY A 336 19.73 17.39 -4.18
C GLY A 336 21.11 18.02 -4.12
N GLY A 337 21.80 17.74 -3.02
CA GLY A 337 23.15 18.25 -2.77
C GLY A 337 23.21 19.78 -2.63
N LYS A 338 22.08 20.43 -2.29
CA LYS A 338 21.90 21.90 -2.14
C LYS A 338 22.09 22.73 -3.41
N TYR A 339 22.64 22.13 -4.45
CA TYR A 339 22.82 22.77 -5.74
C TYR A 339 21.58 22.47 -6.56
N TYR A 340 21.47 21.26 -7.10
CA TYR A 340 20.43 20.88 -8.04
C TYR A 340 19.02 20.98 -7.48
N GLU A 341 18.27 21.92 -8.02
CA GLU A 341 16.82 22.00 -7.98
C GLU A 341 16.22 21.10 -9.08
N ALA A 342 15.06 20.50 -8.81
CA ALA A 342 14.34 19.83 -9.89
C ALA A 342 13.67 20.91 -10.74
N ASP A 343 14.31 21.26 -11.85
CA ASP A 343 13.77 22.15 -12.88
C ASP A 343 12.65 21.41 -13.67
N PHE A 344 11.58 21.08 -12.95
CA PHE A 344 10.48 20.23 -13.38
C PHE A 344 9.21 21.08 -13.41
N ASN A 345 8.98 21.72 -14.56
CA ASN A 345 7.76 22.47 -14.83
C ASN A 345 6.47 21.64 -14.69
N GLY A 346 6.56 20.31 -14.56
CA GLY A 346 5.41 19.43 -14.40
C GLY A 346 4.58 19.33 -15.67
N TYR A 347 3.33 18.94 -15.48
CA TYR A 347 2.38 18.71 -16.56
C TYR A 347 1.16 19.60 -16.37
N GLN A 348 0.52 19.94 -17.48
CA GLN A 348 -0.78 20.61 -17.47
C GLN A 348 -1.79 19.74 -18.22
N SER A 349 -3.02 19.71 -17.73
CA SER A 349 -4.17 19.36 -18.55
C SER A 349 -4.69 20.63 -19.21
N TYR A 350 -5.15 20.50 -20.44
CA TYR A 350 -5.79 21.59 -21.17
C TYR A 350 -7.11 21.10 -21.74
N THR A 351 -8.04 22.02 -21.90
CA THR A 351 -9.26 21.84 -22.68
C THR A 351 -9.20 22.73 -23.91
N PHE A 352 -9.82 22.30 -24.99
CA PHE A 352 -9.76 23.00 -26.25
C PHE A 352 -11.05 22.86 -27.06
N LYS A 353 -11.21 23.76 -28.02
CA LYS A 353 -12.19 23.68 -29.11
C LYS A 353 -11.44 23.73 -30.43
N TYR A 354 -11.64 22.76 -31.31
CA TYR A 354 -11.17 22.83 -32.70
C TYR A 354 -12.34 23.12 -33.61
N SER A 355 -12.24 24.17 -34.45
CA SER A 355 -13.29 24.55 -35.41
C SER A 355 -12.79 24.30 -36.83
N TYR A 356 -13.62 23.73 -37.71
CA TYR A 356 -13.27 23.41 -39.11
C TYR A 356 -13.42 24.61 -40.07
N GLY A 357 -14.10 25.68 -39.63
CA GLY A 357 -14.23 26.93 -40.38
C GLY A 357 -15.55 27.08 -41.17
N ASN A 358 -16.32 26.00 -41.31
CA ASN A 358 -17.69 26.00 -41.85
C ASN A 358 -18.80 26.08 -40.79
N GLY A 359 -18.44 25.97 -39.50
CA GLY A 359 -19.36 25.98 -38.36
C GLY A 359 -19.12 24.81 -37.43
N ASP A 360 -18.67 23.68 -37.98
CA ASP A 360 -18.42 22.46 -37.26
C ASP A 360 -17.23 22.58 -36.33
N TYR A 361 -17.33 21.91 -35.18
CA TYR A 361 -16.27 21.90 -34.20
C TYR A 361 -16.32 20.70 -33.28
N TYR A 362 -15.18 20.30 -32.72
CA TYR A 362 -15.14 19.39 -31.57
C TYR A 362 -14.47 20.04 -30.37
N THR A 363 -14.82 19.55 -29.19
CA THR A 363 -14.17 19.94 -27.94
C THR A 363 -13.53 18.74 -27.28
N GLY A 364 -12.43 18.99 -26.58
CA GLY A 364 -11.65 17.93 -25.99
C GLY A 364 -10.78 18.42 -24.85
N SER A 365 -10.03 17.47 -24.31
CA SER A 365 -9.00 17.70 -23.31
C SER A 365 -7.73 16.96 -23.66
N GLY A 366 -6.62 17.32 -23.06
CA GLY A 366 -5.38 16.58 -23.23
C GLY A 366 -4.39 16.91 -22.14
N TYR A 367 -3.28 16.17 -22.13
CA TYR A 367 -2.20 16.38 -21.17
C TYR A 367 -0.91 16.72 -21.89
N THR A 368 -0.18 17.70 -21.40
CA THR A 368 1.08 18.11 -22.01
C THR A 368 2.05 18.67 -20.99
N SER A 369 3.27 18.97 -21.42
CA SER A 369 4.26 19.69 -20.61
C SER A 369 3.69 21.05 -20.21
N TYR A 370 3.86 21.41 -18.94
CA TYR A 370 3.47 22.72 -18.45
C TYR A 370 4.06 23.85 -19.28
N GLY A 371 3.28 24.92 -19.49
CA GLY A 371 3.64 26.09 -20.29
C GLY A 371 3.48 25.92 -21.80
N ARG A 372 3.19 24.72 -22.32
CA ARG A 372 3.01 24.51 -23.78
C ARG A 372 1.83 25.29 -24.34
N TYR A 373 0.73 25.35 -23.59
CA TYR A 373 -0.49 26.06 -23.99
C TYR A 373 -0.94 27.04 -22.93
N SER A 374 -1.48 28.19 -23.36
CA SER A 374 -2.07 29.21 -22.50
C SER A 374 -3.59 29.28 -22.71
N GLN A 375 -4.36 29.60 -21.66
CA GLN A 375 -5.79 29.82 -21.80
C GLN A 375 -6.06 30.96 -22.82
N ASN A 376 -7.05 30.75 -23.69
CA ASN A 376 -7.42 31.61 -24.82
C ASN A 376 -6.36 31.70 -25.94
N GLN A 377 -5.35 30.84 -25.95
CA GLN A 377 -4.44 30.74 -27.08
C GLN A 377 -5.18 30.20 -28.32
N TYR A 378 -4.94 30.82 -29.47
CA TYR A 378 -5.40 30.36 -30.77
C TYR A 378 -4.24 29.75 -31.56
N ILE A 379 -4.48 28.61 -32.20
CA ILE A 379 -3.53 27.92 -33.07
C ILE A 379 -4.24 27.65 -34.38
N ASN A 380 -3.89 28.42 -35.42
CA ASN A 380 -4.51 28.31 -36.73
C ASN A 380 -3.81 27.24 -37.57
N ASP A 381 -4.57 26.47 -38.34
CA ASP A 381 -4.00 25.55 -39.31
C ASP A 381 -3.59 26.26 -40.60
N THR A 382 -2.57 25.70 -41.23
CA THR A 382 -1.97 26.25 -42.46
C THR A 382 -2.39 25.51 -43.73
N SER A 383 -3.14 24.41 -43.58
CA SER A 383 -3.70 23.61 -44.67
C SER A 383 -5.22 23.63 -44.61
N ALA A 384 -5.86 23.68 -45.78
CA ALA A 384 -7.30 23.54 -45.88
C ALA A 384 -7.74 22.09 -45.62
N ASN A 385 -8.94 21.92 -45.08
CA ASN A 385 -9.61 20.64 -44.92
C ASN A 385 -10.24 20.16 -46.24
N GLU A 386 -10.94 19.02 -46.23
CA GLU A 386 -11.65 18.45 -47.38
C GLU A 386 -12.70 19.38 -48.01
N THR A 387 -13.27 20.31 -47.23
CA THR A 387 -14.22 21.32 -47.74
C THR A 387 -13.58 22.63 -48.19
N GLY A 388 -12.24 22.73 -48.11
CA GLY A 388 -11.48 23.90 -48.54
C GLY A 388 -11.41 25.03 -47.50
N ASN A 389 -11.88 24.78 -46.27
CA ASN A 389 -11.84 25.71 -45.14
C ASN A 389 -10.59 25.51 -44.28
N TYR A 390 -10.22 26.53 -43.50
CA TYR A 390 -9.07 26.47 -42.60
C TYR A 390 -9.53 26.33 -41.15
N GLY A 391 -9.04 25.28 -40.48
CA GLY A 391 -9.37 25.02 -39.09
C GLY A 391 -8.55 25.83 -38.09
N SER A 392 -8.97 25.83 -36.83
CA SER A 392 -8.21 26.42 -35.73
C SER A 392 -8.56 25.82 -34.36
N TYR A 393 -7.54 25.70 -33.51
CA TYR A 393 -7.71 25.42 -32.09
C TYR A 393 -7.87 26.71 -31.30
N GLN A 394 -8.78 26.68 -30.33
CA GLN A 394 -8.83 27.59 -29.20
C GLN A 394 -8.62 26.80 -27.92
N ILE A 395 -7.61 27.15 -27.14
CA ILE A 395 -7.41 26.60 -25.80
C ILE A 395 -8.40 27.26 -24.86
N THR A 396 -9.35 26.50 -24.33
CA THR A 396 -10.48 27.03 -23.54
C THR A 396 -10.19 27.01 -22.03
N GLY A 397 -9.29 26.14 -21.57
CA GLY A 397 -8.86 26.06 -20.18
C GLY A 397 -7.51 25.35 -20.03
N VAL A 398 -6.77 25.72 -18.99
CA VAL A 398 -5.48 25.10 -18.62
C VAL A 398 -5.47 24.94 -17.10
N THR A 399 -5.09 23.76 -16.63
CA THR A 399 -4.96 23.43 -15.20
C THR A 399 -3.76 22.54 -14.96
N ASN A 400 -3.17 22.59 -13.76
CA ASN A 400 -2.02 21.75 -13.42
C ASN A 400 -2.44 20.28 -13.31
N TYR A 401 -1.61 19.37 -13.82
CA TYR A 401 -1.86 17.93 -13.84
C TYR A 401 -0.78 17.17 -13.06
N THR A 402 -1.23 16.35 -12.10
CA THR A 402 -0.37 15.61 -11.17
C THR A 402 -0.52 14.09 -11.32
N GLY A 403 -1.20 13.62 -12.37
CA GLY A 403 -1.49 12.21 -12.61
C GLY A 403 -0.40 11.46 -13.41
N SER A 404 -0.72 10.24 -13.85
CA SER A 404 0.21 9.36 -14.58
C SER A 404 0.74 9.99 -15.88
N THR A 405 2.03 9.78 -16.15
CA THR A 405 2.72 10.19 -17.39
C THR A 405 2.32 9.35 -18.60
N SER A 406 1.66 8.21 -18.41
CA SER A 406 1.17 7.36 -19.51
C SER A 406 0.17 8.08 -20.43
N GLN A 407 -0.44 9.16 -19.94
CA GLN A 407 -1.41 9.98 -20.66
C GLN A 407 -0.79 11.25 -21.28
N LEU A 408 0.52 11.46 -21.14
CA LEU A 408 1.19 12.65 -21.68
C LEU A 408 1.15 12.67 -23.21
N ASN A 409 0.84 13.82 -23.80
CA ASN A 409 0.53 14.03 -25.22
C ASN A 409 -0.69 13.28 -25.73
N GLN A 410 -1.42 12.58 -24.86
CA GLN A 410 -2.73 12.08 -25.23
C GLN A 410 -3.73 13.23 -25.28
N VAL A 411 -4.53 13.21 -26.32
CA VAL A 411 -5.65 14.11 -26.56
C VAL A 411 -6.91 13.26 -26.55
N PHE A 412 -7.96 13.75 -25.93
CA PHE A 412 -9.26 13.10 -25.82
C PHE A 412 -10.31 14.05 -26.37
N VAL A 413 -11.14 13.56 -27.27
CA VAL A 413 -12.28 14.34 -27.79
C VAL A 413 -13.51 13.98 -26.98
N GLY A 414 -14.14 14.99 -26.37
CA GLY A 414 -15.30 14.81 -25.50
C GLY A 414 -16.63 15.07 -26.20
N SER A 415 -16.65 15.92 -27.22
CA SER A 415 -17.86 16.22 -27.99
C SER A 415 -17.53 16.67 -29.40
N TYR A 416 -18.45 16.45 -30.33
CA TYR A 416 -18.44 17.05 -31.66
C TYR A 416 -19.77 17.76 -31.90
N TYR A 417 -19.75 18.95 -32.48
CA TYR A 417 -20.91 19.70 -32.88
C TYR A 417 -20.97 19.77 -34.40
N ASN A 418 -22.06 19.23 -34.95
CA ASN A 418 -22.39 19.34 -36.36
C ASN A 418 -23.39 20.49 -36.55
N THR A 419 -23.08 21.39 -37.46
CA THR A 419 -23.81 22.63 -37.69
C THR A 419 -25.03 22.39 -38.55
N GLU A 420 -24.94 21.50 -39.54
CA GLU A 420 -25.99 21.18 -40.50
C GLU A 420 -27.25 20.69 -39.79
N ASN A 421 -27.09 19.90 -38.73
CA ASN A 421 -28.19 19.37 -37.93
C ASN A 421 -28.28 19.96 -36.51
N SER A 422 -27.42 20.93 -36.17
CA SER A 422 -27.38 21.62 -34.88
C SER A 422 -27.25 20.71 -33.64
N THR A 423 -26.64 19.53 -33.79
CA THR A 423 -26.57 18.51 -32.74
C THR A 423 -25.16 18.35 -32.18
N ASN A 424 -25.06 18.13 -30.87
CA ASN A 424 -23.82 17.71 -30.21
C ASN A 424 -23.81 16.17 -30.10
N TYR A 425 -22.77 15.55 -30.64
CA TYR A 425 -22.48 14.13 -30.55
C TYR A 425 -21.40 13.88 -29.51
N THR A 426 -21.54 12.78 -28.78
CA THR A 426 -20.45 12.20 -27.99
C THR A 426 -19.75 11.18 -28.88
N PRO A 427 -18.46 11.35 -29.21
CA PRO A 427 -17.73 10.38 -30.01
C PRO A 427 -17.70 9.00 -29.34
N ASN A 428 -17.86 7.92 -30.12
CA ASN A 428 -17.69 6.53 -29.68
C ASN A 428 -16.26 6.29 -29.18
N SER A 429 -15.33 6.83 -29.96
CA SER A 429 -13.92 6.94 -29.62
C SER A 429 -13.42 8.29 -30.11
N GLY A 430 -12.52 8.90 -29.35
CA GLY A 430 -11.99 10.22 -29.62
C GLY A 430 -10.65 10.36 -28.94
N TYR A 431 -9.57 10.01 -29.64
CA TYR A 431 -8.24 10.04 -29.06
C TYR A 431 -7.14 10.46 -30.05
N GLY A 432 -6.07 11.02 -29.52
CA GLY A 432 -4.82 11.32 -30.20
C GLY A 432 -3.65 11.00 -29.28
N SER A 433 -2.49 10.68 -29.82
CA SER A 433 -1.30 10.25 -29.03
C SER A 433 -0.11 11.19 -29.14
N ASN A 434 -0.18 12.21 -30.01
CA ASN A 434 0.94 13.09 -30.34
C ASN A 434 0.60 14.59 -30.16
N GLY A 435 -0.26 14.92 -29.21
CA GLY A 435 -0.72 16.28 -28.94
C GLY A 435 -1.75 16.78 -29.97
N LEU A 436 -2.11 18.07 -29.87
CA LEU A 436 -3.10 18.70 -30.75
C LEU A 436 -2.77 18.50 -32.23
N GLY A 437 -3.76 18.06 -33.00
CA GLY A 437 -3.64 17.69 -34.40
C GLY A 437 -3.50 16.20 -34.66
N SER A 438 -3.28 15.39 -33.63
CA SER A 438 -3.20 13.92 -33.75
C SER A 438 -4.53 13.24 -33.46
N GLU A 439 -5.47 13.97 -32.87
CA GLU A 439 -6.77 13.47 -32.50
C GLU A 439 -7.65 13.18 -33.71
N TYR A 440 -8.36 12.07 -33.57
CA TYR A 440 -9.44 11.65 -34.43
C TYR A 440 -10.48 10.95 -33.58
N GLY A 441 -11.64 10.73 -34.16
CA GLY A 441 -12.71 9.99 -33.53
C GLY A 441 -13.77 9.58 -34.51
N TYR A 442 -14.77 8.91 -33.97
CA TYR A 442 -15.93 8.46 -34.72
C TYR A 442 -17.19 8.89 -33.99
N LEU A 443 -18.11 9.51 -34.70
CA LEU A 443 -19.42 9.88 -34.17
C LEU A 443 -20.40 8.74 -34.37
N ILE A 444 -21.13 8.38 -33.31
CA ILE A 444 -22.31 7.53 -33.45
C ILE A 444 -23.45 8.45 -33.85
N SER A 445 -23.82 8.39 -35.13
CA SER A 445 -25.01 9.04 -35.65
C SER A 445 -25.79 8.05 -36.50
N GLY A 446 -26.86 7.50 -35.94
CA GLY A 446 -27.44 6.27 -36.48
C GLY A 446 -26.45 5.10 -36.35
N ASN A 447 -26.38 4.22 -37.35
CA ASN A 447 -25.64 2.96 -37.24
C ASN A 447 -24.26 2.94 -37.94
N SER A 448 -23.67 4.08 -38.29
CA SER A 448 -22.27 4.12 -38.76
C SER A 448 -21.43 5.15 -38.01
N ASP A 449 -20.23 4.72 -37.69
CA ASP A 449 -19.16 5.52 -37.12
C ASP A 449 -18.64 6.51 -38.18
N THR A 450 -19.13 7.76 -38.15
CA THR A 450 -18.64 8.82 -39.05
C THR A 450 -17.32 9.36 -38.52
N TYR A 451 -16.23 9.14 -39.29
CA TYR A 451 -14.88 9.58 -38.91
C TYR A 451 -14.75 11.11 -38.96
N PHE A 452 -14.08 11.67 -37.96
CA PHE A 452 -13.49 13.01 -38.02
C PHE A 452 -12.06 12.93 -37.47
N GLY A 453 -11.14 13.74 -37.97
CA GLY A 453 -9.78 13.77 -37.43
C GLY A 453 -8.68 14.25 -38.37
N GLY A 454 -7.47 14.32 -37.82
CA GLY A 454 -6.26 14.69 -38.57
C GLY A 454 -6.29 16.10 -39.15
N LYS A 455 -7.13 16.98 -38.60
CA LYS A 455 -7.41 18.36 -39.05
C LYS A 455 -8.10 18.48 -40.42
N TYR A 456 -8.07 17.41 -41.20
CA TYR A 456 -8.52 17.40 -42.59
C TYR A 456 -9.92 16.84 -42.78
N TYR A 457 -10.36 15.89 -41.95
CA TYR A 457 -11.68 15.27 -42.06
C TYR A 457 -12.60 15.76 -40.94
N GLU A 458 -13.73 16.32 -41.32
CA GLU A 458 -14.90 16.65 -40.53
C GLU A 458 -15.96 15.56 -40.66
N ALA A 459 -16.79 15.40 -39.63
CA ALA A 459 -17.86 14.43 -39.66
C ALA A 459 -19.12 15.06 -40.26
N ASP A 460 -19.41 14.70 -41.51
CA ASP A 460 -20.70 14.98 -42.15
C ASP A 460 -21.77 14.02 -41.60
N VAL A 461 -22.35 14.40 -40.47
CA VAL A 461 -23.47 13.67 -39.89
C VAL A 461 -24.76 14.12 -40.58
N THR A 462 -25.03 13.55 -41.75
CA THR A 462 -26.39 13.58 -42.29
C THR A 462 -27.25 12.68 -41.43
N THR A 463 -28.30 13.21 -40.79
CA THR A 463 -29.33 12.39 -40.15
C THR A 463 -30.07 11.59 -41.22
N SER A 464 -29.49 10.48 -41.65
CA SER A 464 -30.27 9.34 -42.12
C SER A 464 -30.60 8.56 -40.85
N THR A 465 -31.85 8.65 -40.40
CA THR A 465 -32.40 7.62 -39.53
C THR A 465 -32.31 6.32 -40.32
N ARG A 466 -31.31 5.48 -40.05
CA ARG A 466 -31.35 4.09 -40.50
C ARG A 466 -32.54 3.46 -39.77
N SER A 467 -33.51 2.97 -40.54
CA SER A 467 -34.72 2.34 -40.02
C SER A 467 -34.48 0.89 -39.59
N PHE A 468 -33.33 0.32 -39.95
CA PHE A 468 -33.00 -1.07 -39.70
C PHE A 468 -31.71 -1.20 -38.88
N ASN A 469 -31.73 -1.98 -37.81
CA ASN A 469 -30.63 -2.16 -36.86
C ASN A 469 -30.25 -3.65 -36.68
N ILE A 470 -28.97 -3.98 -36.91
CA ILE A 470 -28.43 -5.32 -36.66
C ILE A 470 -27.50 -5.24 -35.46
N GLN A 471 -28.00 -5.66 -34.30
CA GLN A 471 -27.23 -5.69 -33.06
C GLN A 471 -26.48 -7.01 -32.91
N PHE A 472 -25.16 -6.97 -32.72
CA PHE A 472 -24.38 -8.16 -32.39
C PHE A 472 -24.32 -8.46 -30.88
N ASP A 473 -24.58 -9.71 -30.50
CA ASP A 473 -24.42 -10.22 -29.14
C ASP A 473 -23.23 -11.19 -29.06
N TYR A 474 -22.26 -10.82 -28.22
CA TYR A 474 -21.01 -11.54 -28.01
C TYR A 474 -21.02 -12.40 -26.74
N SER A 475 -22.18 -12.62 -26.10
CA SER A 475 -22.31 -13.37 -24.85
C SER A 475 -21.79 -14.80 -24.94
N PHE A 476 -21.77 -15.38 -26.14
CA PHE A 476 -21.26 -16.72 -26.41
C PHE A 476 -19.83 -16.75 -26.93
N ASP A 477 -19.14 -15.62 -27.11
CA ASP A 477 -17.72 -15.60 -27.49
C ASP A 477 -16.79 -15.90 -26.30
N THR A 478 -16.91 -17.09 -25.73
CA THR A 478 -16.13 -17.49 -24.55
C THR A 478 -14.66 -17.76 -24.86
N ASN A 479 -14.32 -17.94 -26.15
CA ASN A 479 -12.94 -18.08 -26.62
C ASN A 479 -12.23 -16.74 -26.87
N GLY A 480 -12.96 -15.61 -26.80
CA GLY A 480 -12.39 -14.27 -27.03
C GLY A 480 -11.93 -14.04 -28.47
N PHE A 481 -12.60 -14.66 -29.45
CA PHE A 481 -12.27 -14.51 -30.86
C PHE A 481 -12.56 -13.07 -31.33
N PHE A 482 -13.55 -12.39 -30.79
CA PHE A 482 -13.97 -11.05 -31.20
C PHE A 482 -13.31 -9.96 -30.34
N THR A 483 -12.08 -9.60 -30.70
CA THR A 483 -11.42 -8.36 -30.25
C THR A 483 -12.13 -7.13 -30.79
N SER A 484 -11.92 -5.95 -30.20
CA SER A 484 -12.55 -4.69 -30.65
C SER A 484 -12.38 -4.42 -32.15
N SER A 485 -11.20 -4.74 -32.71
CA SER A 485 -10.93 -4.59 -34.14
C SER A 485 -11.74 -5.54 -35.03
N ARG A 486 -12.03 -6.76 -34.56
CA ARG A 486 -12.83 -7.75 -35.32
C ARG A 486 -14.32 -7.46 -35.22
N ARG A 487 -14.76 -6.96 -34.06
CA ARG A 487 -16.12 -6.42 -33.89
C ARG A 487 -16.39 -5.29 -34.87
N ALA A 488 -15.44 -4.36 -35.05
CA ALA A 488 -15.59 -3.30 -36.03
C ALA A 488 -15.82 -3.79 -37.47
N VAL A 489 -15.24 -4.94 -37.86
CA VAL A 489 -15.50 -5.54 -39.18
C VAL A 489 -16.91 -6.16 -39.26
N LEU A 490 -17.41 -6.76 -38.18
CA LEU A 490 -18.81 -7.20 -38.10
C LEU A 490 -19.78 -6.02 -38.19
N GLU A 491 -19.53 -4.94 -37.45
CA GLU A 491 -20.35 -3.73 -37.53
C GLU A 491 -20.33 -3.13 -38.95
N ALA A 492 -19.18 -3.17 -39.64
CA ALA A 492 -19.11 -2.77 -41.04
C ALA A 492 -19.96 -3.67 -41.96
N ALA A 493 -19.99 -4.98 -41.70
CA ALA A 493 -20.86 -5.92 -42.43
C ALA A 493 -22.35 -5.64 -42.20
N ALA A 494 -22.74 -5.40 -40.94
CA ALA A 494 -24.10 -4.99 -40.59
C ALA A 494 -24.49 -3.68 -41.29
N SER A 495 -23.63 -2.65 -41.18
CA SER A 495 -23.89 -1.35 -41.78
C SER A 495 -24.13 -1.42 -43.29
N ILE A 496 -23.54 -2.38 -44.02
CA ILE A 496 -23.82 -2.56 -45.45
C ILE A 496 -25.30 -2.95 -45.64
N TRP A 497 -25.79 -3.93 -44.89
CA TRP A 497 -27.19 -4.37 -44.98
C TRP A 497 -28.17 -3.33 -44.43
N GLU A 498 -27.86 -2.66 -43.33
CA GLU A 498 -28.70 -1.60 -42.76
C GLU A 498 -28.85 -0.36 -43.66
N ASN A 499 -27.88 -0.10 -44.55
CA ASN A 499 -28.02 0.94 -45.56
C ASN A 499 -28.90 0.52 -46.75
N ILE A 500 -29.04 -0.79 -46.97
CA ILE A 500 -29.86 -1.36 -48.03
C ILE A 500 -31.31 -1.49 -47.55
N ILE A 501 -31.54 -2.00 -46.35
CA ILE A 501 -32.87 -2.29 -45.82
C ILE A 501 -33.53 -0.99 -45.32
N GLN A 502 -34.80 -0.82 -45.67
CA GLN A 502 -35.63 0.35 -45.33
C GLN A 502 -36.81 -0.03 -44.42
N ASP A 503 -36.97 -1.32 -44.10
CA ASP A 503 -37.94 -1.76 -43.09
C ASP A 503 -37.58 -1.22 -41.71
N GLU A 504 -38.61 -1.20 -40.86
CA GLU A 504 -38.55 -0.97 -39.43
C GLU A 504 -39.46 -2.04 -38.78
N PHE A 505 -38.85 -3.01 -38.13
CA PHE A 505 -39.55 -4.11 -37.50
C PHE A 505 -40.04 -3.73 -36.11
N ALA A 506 -41.08 -4.43 -35.65
CA ALA A 506 -41.51 -4.26 -34.26
C ALA A 506 -40.45 -4.77 -33.27
N ASN A 507 -40.04 -3.91 -32.33
CA ASN A 507 -39.05 -4.21 -31.29
C ASN A 507 -39.48 -5.42 -30.44
N VAL A 508 -38.51 -6.24 -30.06
CA VAL A 508 -38.70 -7.35 -29.11
C VAL A 508 -38.30 -6.89 -27.71
N PRO A 509 -39.23 -6.82 -26.74
CA PRO A 509 -38.94 -6.28 -25.42
C PRO A 509 -37.84 -7.04 -24.66
N THR A 510 -37.16 -6.33 -23.77
CA THR A 510 -36.24 -6.93 -22.79
C THR A 510 -36.94 -7.97 -21.90
N GLY A 511 -36.22 -9.02 -21.52
CA GLY A 511 -36.75 -10.16 -20.76
C GLY A 511 -37.51 -11.19 -21.59
N THR A 512 -37.51 -11.04 -22.92
CA THR A 512 -38.08 -12.05 -23.82
C THR A 512 -37.22 -13.31 -23.78
N ASN A 513 -37.84 -14.46 -23.52
CA ASN A 513 -37.15 -15.74 -23.57
C ASN A 513 -37.06 -16.23 -25.01
N LEU A 514 -35.84 -16.43 -25.47
CA LEU A 514 -35.47 -16.79 -26.83
C LEU A 514 -34.83 -18.18 -26.82
N HIS A 515 -35.08 -18.95 -27.86
CA HIS A 515 -34.45 -20.25 -28.08
C HIS A 515 -33.52 -20.12 -29.29
N ILE A 516 -32.22 -19.98 -29.01
CA ILE A 516 -31.20 -19.60 -29.97
C ILE A 516 -30.15 -20.70 -30.11
N LEU A 517 -29.51 -20.74 -31.27
CA LEU A 517 -28.36 -21.60 -31.54
C LEU A 517 -27.12 -20.95 -30.95
N ASN A 518 -26.42 -21.65 -30.04
CA ASN A 518 -25.18 -21.17 -29.50
C ASN A 518 -24.06 -21.26 -30.56
N PRO A 519 -23.52 -20.13 -31.04
CA PRO A 519 -22.56 -20.12 -32.16
C PRO A 519 -21.20 -20.75 -31.81
N GLN A 520 -20.92 -20.98 -30.53
CA GLN A 520 -19.69 -21.63 -30.12
C GLN A 520 -19.83 -23.15 -29.95
N THR A 521 -21.00 -23.65 -29.57
CA THR A 521 -21.21 -25.10 -29.29
C THR A 521 -22.12 -25.80 -30.28
N ASN A 522 -22.81 -25.05 -31.14
CA ASN A 522 -23.86 -25.53 -32.04
C ASN A 522 -25.05 -26.20 -31.32
N ALA A 523 -25.21 -25.96 -30.01
CA ALA A 523 -26.32 -26.46 -29.23
C ALA A 523 -27.42 -25.39 -29.09
N LEU A 524 -28.69 -25.81 -29.07
CA LEU A 524 -29.80 -24.91 -28.75
C LEU A 524 -29.78 -24.55 -27.27
N VAL A 525 -29.96 -23.26 -26.96
CA VAL A 525 -29.98 -22.73 -25.60
C VAL A 525 -31.12 -21.75 -25.39
N ASP A 526 -31.64 -21.74 -24.17
CA ASP A 526 -32.61 -20.74 -23.72
C ASP A 526 -31.85 -19.49 -23.26
N PHE A 527 -32.18 -18.34 -23.85
CA PHE A 527 -31.57 -17.06 -23.55
C PHE A 527 -32.66 -16.05 -23.21
N SER A 528 -32.58 -15.43 -22.04
CA SER A 528 -33.46 -14.34 -21.67
C SER A 528 -32.79 -13.02 -22.06
N SER A 529 -33.40 -12.25 -22.96
CA SER A 529 -32.79 -11.01 -23.44
C SER A 529 -32.58 -10.02 -22.29
N THR A 530 -31.38 -9.48 -22.16
CA THR A 530 -31.06 -8.45 -21.14
C THR A 530 -31.22 -7.03 -21.68
N TYR A 531 -31.55 -6.91 -22.97
CA TYR A 531 -31.76 -5.68 -23.72
C TYR A 531 -32.99 -5.84 -24.64
N GLU A 532 -33.52 -4.72 -25.11
CA GLU A 532 -34.54 -4.71 -26.17
C GLU A 532 -33.87 -4.98 -27.51
N ILE A 533 -34.47 -5.84 -28.34
CA ILE A 533 -33.98 -6.10 -29.70
C ILE A 533 -34.73 -5.17 -30.63
N ASP A 534 -34.00 -4.20 -31.16
CA ASP A 534 -34.40 -3.31 -32.23
C ASP A 534 -34.03 -3.99 -33.55
N ASP A 535 -35.04 -4.31 -34.37
CA ASP A 535 -35.01 -5.18 -35.55
C ASP A 535 -34.42 -6.59 -35.40
N LEU A 536 -33.11 -6.74 -35.23
CA LEU A 536 -32.40 -8.02 -35.32
C LEU A 536 -31.21 -8.11 -34.36
N ALA A 537 -31.21 -9.12 -33.49
CA ALA A 537 -30.04 -9.49 -32.69
C ALA A 537 -29.31 -10.72 -33.26
N VAL A 538 -28.00 -10.61 -33.52
CA VAL A 538 -27.18 -11.69 -34.07
C VAL A 538 -26.16 -12.16 -33.05
N PHE A 539 -26.32 -13.39 -32.57
CA PHE A 539 -25.39 -14.03 -31.65
C PHE A 539 -24.17 -14.54 -32.40
N VAL A 540 -22.99 -14.05 -32.05
CA VAL A 540 -21.76 -14.40 -32.75
C VAL A 540 -20.80 -15.18 -31.86
N GLY A 541 -20.09 -16.11 -32.49
CA GLY A 541 -19.10 -16.96 -31.83
C GLY A 541 -18.11 -17.54 -32.83
N ALA A 542 -17.11 -18.23 -32.31
CA ALA A 542 -16.13 -18.92 -33.15
C ALA A 542 -15.82 -20.32 -32.60
N ARG A 543 -15.86 -21.31 -33.49
CA ARG A 543 -15.59 -22.73 -33.21
C ARG A 543 -14.86 -23.35 -34.40
N ASN A 544 -14.14 -24.45 -34.21
CA ASN A 544 -13.65 -25.23 -35.35
C ASN A 544 -14.88 -25.90 -36.01
N ILE A 545 -15.13 -25.59 -37.28
CA ILE A 545 -16.28 -26.09 -38.03
C ILE A 545 -15.89 -27.41 -38.69
N ASP A 546 -14.90 -27.36 -39.58
CA ASP A 546 -14.33 -28.52 -40.26
C ASP A 546 -12.81 -28.39 -40.49
N GLY A 547 -12.19 -27.31 -40.01
CA GLY A 547 -10.76 -27.07 -40.07
C GLY A 547 -10.33 -26.20 -41.27
N ALA A 548 -9.10 -25.69 -41.22
CA ALA A 548 -8.61 -24.71 -42.18
C ALA A 548 -8.73 -25.15 -43.65
N GLY A 549 -9.27 -24.26 -44.49
CA GLY A 549 -9.57 -24.48 -45.90
C GLY A 549 -10.95 -25.09 -46.17
N GLY A 550 -11.81 -25.23 -45.16
CA GLY A 550 -13.15 -25.78 -45.26
C GLY A 550 -14.24 -24.70 -45.22
N THR A 551 -15.27 -24.92 -44.40
CA THR A 551 -16.39 -24.00 -44.20
C THR A 551 -15.94 -22.80 -43.39
N LEU A 552 -15.91 -21.61 -44.00
CA LEU A 552 -15.40 -20.40 -43.37
C LEU A 552 -16.29 -19.92 -42.22
N ALA A 553 -17.61 -19.94 -42.42
CA ALA A 553 -18.58 -19.59 -41.40
C ALA A 553 -19.92 -20.30 -41.65
N GLU A 554 -20.78 -20.28 -40.64
CA GLU A 554 -22.16 -20.76 -40.72
C GLU A 554 -23.08 -19.74 -40.04
N GLY A 555 -23.96 -19.13 -40.83
CA GLY A 555 -24.92 -18.13 -40.42
C GLY A 555 -26.35 -18.54 -40.73
N GLY A 556 -27.27 -18.09 -39.88
CA GLY A 556 -28.69 -18.25 -40.17
C GLY A 556 -29.59 -17.64 -39.11
N SER A 557 -30.82 -17.35 -39.52
CA SER A 557 -31.87 -16.87 -38.61
C SER A 557 -32.12 -17.94 -37.55
N SER A 558 -32.19 -17.55 -36.29
CA SER A 558 -32.29 -18.46 -35.15
C SER A 558 -33.57 -18.23 -34.37
N ALA A 559 -34.54 -19.13 -34.50
CA ALA A 559 -35.75 -19.09 -33.68
C ALA A 559 -36.35 -20.50 -33.55
N TRP A 560 -36.24 -21.12 -32.38
CA TRP A 560 -36.86 -22.42 -32.10
C TRP A 560 -37.94 -22.35 -31.01
N TYR A 561 -39.11 -21.83 -31.44
CA TYR A 561 -40.49 -21.96 -30.95
C TYR A 561 -40.91 -21.67 -29.48
N TYR A 562 -41.79 -20.65 -29.37
CA TYR A 562 -43.14 -20.79 -28.80
C TYR A 562 -44.19 -20.60 -29.93
N ARG A 563 -44.84 -21.69 -30.38
CA ARG A 563 -45.83 -21.67 -31.49
C ARG A 563 -47.00 -20.70 -31.23
N GLY A 564 -47.37 -19.92 -32.24
CA GLY A 564 -48.55 -19.05 -32.23
C GLY A 564 -48.34 -17.65 -31.65
N SER A 565 -47.09 -17.21 -31.48
CA SER A 565 -46.75 -15.84 -31.09
C SER A 565 -46.70 -14.88 -32.31
N SER A 566 -46.73 -13.57 -32.07
CA SER A 566 -46.49 -12.56 -33.12
C SER A 566 -45.11 -12.71 -33.76
N LEU A 567 -44.12 -13.09 -32.94
CA LEU A 567 -42.79 -13.48 -33.40
C LEU A 567 -42.91 -14.67 -34.37
N ASP A 568 -43.49 -15.80 -33.96
CA ASP A 568 -43.66 -16.99 -34.83
C ASP A 568 -44.29 -16.66 -36.21
N THR A 569 -45.19 -15.69 -36.28
CA THR A 569 -45.82 -15.23 -37.53
C THR A 569 -44.85 -14.49 -38.45
N ARG A 570 -43.99 -13.62 -37.89
CA ARG A 570 -42.97 -12.84 -38.61
C ARG A 570 -41.89 -13.73 -39.25
N TYR A 571 -41.39 -14.71 -38.50
CA TYR A 571 -40.32 -15.62 -38.95
C TYR A 571 -40.80 -16.73 -39.89
N ASN A 572 -42.05 -17.17 -39.78
CA ASN A 572 -42.62 -18.22 -40.65
C ASN A 572 -43.56 -17.67 -41.73
N SER A 573 -43.47 -16.37 -42.01
CA SER A 573 -44.22 -15.72 -43.08
C SER A 573 -43.92 -16.33 -44.45
N SER A 574 -44.93 -16.37 -45.32
CA SER A 574 -44.85 -16.97 -46.66
C SER A 574 -44.26 -16.05 -47.73
N ASP A 575 -44.18 -14.76 -47.44
CA ASP A 575 -43.99 -13.69 -48.42
C ASP A 575 -43.44 -12.39 -47.81
N ASN A 576 -43.42 -12.26 -46.48
CA ASN A 576 -42.79 -11.13 -45.77
C ASN A 576 -41.98 -11.62 -44.57
N PHE A 577 -40.72 -12.01 -44.79
CA PHE A 577 -39.87 -12.61 -43.76
C PHE A 577 -39.21 -11.54 -42.88
N GLU A 578 -39.44 -11.61 -41.57
CA GLU A 578 -38.86 -10.67 -40.60
C GLU A 578 -38.21 -11.43 -39.43
N PRO A 579 -36.89 -11.63 -39.41
CA PRO A 579 -36.19 -12.24 -38.29
C PRO A 579 -36.04 -11.23 -37.14
N TRP A 580 -35.97 -11.73 -35.90
CA TRP A 580 -35.56 -10.94 -34.73
C TRP A 580 -34.29 -11.48 -34.06
N THR A 581 -33.90 -12.72 -34.38
CA THR A 581 -32.65 -13.31 -33.90
C THR A 581 -31.95 -14.13 -34.97
N GLY A 582 -30.63 -14.11 -34.95
CA GLY A 582 -29.73 -14.90 -35.79
C GLY A 582 -28.55 -15.44 -35.00
N ALA A 583 -27.83 -16.39 -35.57
CA ALA A 583 -26.53 -16.80 -35.04
C ALA A 583 -25.53 -16.97 -36.18
N ILE A 584 -24.28 -16.57 -35.94
CA ILE A 584 -23.17 -16.77 -36.88
C ILE A 584 -21.97 -17.38 -36.14
N SER A 585 -21.47 -18.49 -36.66
CA SER A 585 -20.27 -19.16 -36.16
C SER A 585 -19.15 -19.00 -37.20
N PHE A 586 -18.02 -18.43 -36.82
CA PHE A 586 -16.84 -18.36 -37.71
C PHE A 586 -15.84 -19.46 -37.37
N ASP A 587 -15.21 -20.08 -38.39
CA ASP A 587 -14.15 -21.05 -38.15
C ASP A 587 -12.87 -20.33 -37.68
N TYR A 588 -12.52 -20.50 -36.40
CA TYR A 588 -11.33 -19.86 -35.84
C TYR A 588 -10.01 -20.39 -36.41
N SER A 589 -10.03 -21.54 -37.11
CA SER A 589 -8.84 -22.17 -37.70
C SER A 589 -8.45 -21.58 -39.05
N GLU A 590 -9.31 -20.72 -39.63
CA GLU A 590 -9.05 -20.06 -40.90
C GLU A 590 -8.08 -18.88 -40.80
N SER A 591 -7.43 -18.59 -41.93
CA SER A 591 -6.56 -17.42 -42.10
C SER A 591 -7.40 -16.20 -42.45
N TRP A 592 -7.87 -15.49 -41.43
CA TRP A 592 -8.71 -14.30 -41.60
C TRP A 592 -7.93 -13.02 -41.84
N PHE A 593 -8.35 -12.24 -42.83
CA PHE A 593 -8.02 -10.82 -42.97
C PHE A 593 -9.14 -9.97 -42.37
N PHE A 594 -8.78 -9.04 -41.49
CA PHE A 594 -9.73 -8.16 -40.81
C PHE A 594 -9.48 -6.72 -41.24
N ASP A 595 -10.41 -6.21 -42.02
CA ASP A 595 -10.43 -4.82 -42.46
C ASP A 595 -11.89 -4.35 -42.56
N ALA A 596 -12.19 -3.26 -41.86
CA ALA A 596 -13.53 -2.69 -41.81
C ALA A 596 -13.79 -1.69 -42.95
N THR A 597 -12.75 -1.24 -43.68
CA THR A 597 -12.92 -0.26 -44.75
C THR A 597 -13.34 -0.92 -46.05
N SER A 598 -14.64 -0.87 -46.36
CA SER A 598 -15.23 -1.52 -47.55
C SER A 598 -14.64 -1.11 -48.90
N ASN A 599 -13.92 0.02 -48.98
CA ASN A 599 -13.38 0.60 -50.21
C ASN A 599 -11.91 0.24 -50.53
N THR A 600 -11.22 -0.50 -49.65
CA THR A 600 -9.86 -1.00 -49.90
C THR A 600 -9.88 -2.52 -50.02
N SER A 601 -9.63 -3.04 -51.23
CA SER A 601 -9.52 -4.49 -51.47
C SER A 601 -8.13 -4.91 -51.95
N ASN A 602 -7.22 -3.96 -52.18
CA ASN A 602 -5.88 -4.20 -52.72
C ASN A 602 -4.85 -4.63 -51.66
N ASP A 603 -5.24 -4.60 -50.40
CA ASP A 603 -4.42 -4.89 -49.21
C ASP A 603 -4.70 -6.28 -48.62
N ILE A 604 -5.71 -6.98 -49.12
CA ILE A 604 -6.08 -8.33 -48.69
C ILE A 604 -4.98 -9.31 -49.11
N PRO A 605 -4.31 -10.00 -48.17
CA PRO A 605 -3.31 -11.00 -48.51
C PRO A 605 -3.90 -12.14 -49.34
N VAL A 606 -3.19 -12.56 -50.38
CA VAL A 606 -3.64 -13.60 -51.34
C VAL A 606 -3.96 -14.97 -50.70
N GLU A 607 -3.43 -15.23 -49.50
CA GLU A 607 -3.64 -16.49 -48.77
C GLU A 607 -4.73 -16.39 -47.68
N SER A 608 -5.34 -15.22 -47.51
CA SER A 608 -6.32 -14.96 -46.46
C SER A 608 -7.74 -14.85 -47.02
N SER A 609 -8.70 -15.30 -46.23
CA SER A 609 -10.12 -15.05 -46.48
C SER A 609 -10.51 -13.69 -45.89
N ASP A 610 -11.22 -12.86 -46.65
CA ASP A 610 -11.69 -11.56 -46.18
C ASP A 610 -12.88 -11.73 -45.22
N PHE A 611 -12.69 -11.33 -43.96
CA PHE A 611 -13.71 -11.51 -42.93
C PHE A 611 -14.98 -10.69 -43.21
N LEU A 612 -14.84 -9.47 -43.76
CA LEU A 612 -15.97 -8.61 -44.12
C LEU A 612 -16.90 -9.29 -45.13
N SER A 613 -16.32 -9.84 -46.20
CA SER A 613 -17.08 -10.53 -47.25
C SER A 613 -17.87 -11.73 -46.71
N VAL A 614 -17.23 -12.55 -45.87
CA VAL A 614 -17.91 -13.71 -45.27
C VAL A 614 -18.97 -13.27 -44.27
N ALA A 615 -18.70 -12.27 -43.42
CA ALA A 615 -19.70 -11.75 -42.49
C ALA A 615 -20.94 -11.21 -43.20
N VAL A 616 -20.76 -10.48 -44.29
CA VAL A 616 -21.85 -10.00 -45.15
C VAL A 616 -22.66 -11.16 -45.72
N HIS A 617 -22.00 -12.20 -46.22
CA HIS A 617 -22.63 -13.41 -46.75
C HIS A 617 -23.50 -14.10 -45.69
N GLU A 618 -22.93 -14.34 -44.50
CA GLU A 618 -23.66 -15.00 -43.41
C GLU A 618 -24.84 -14.16 -42.90
N LEU A 619 -24.71 -12.84 -42.88
CA LEU A 619 -25.83 -11.94 -42.58
C LEU A 619 -26.95 -12.08 -43.62
N GLY A 620 -26.65 -12.30 -44.90
CA GLY A 620 -27.67 -12.59 -45.92
C GLY A 620 -28.48 -13.85 -45.61
N HIS A 621 -27.84 -14.90 -45.07
CA HIS A 621 -28.56 -16.07 -44.56
C HIS A 621 -29.38 -15.78 -43.31
N VAL A 622 -28.88 -14.93 -42.40
CA VAL A 622 -29.65 -14.47 -41.23
C VAL A 622 -30.89 -13.68 -41.66
N LEU A 623 -30.76 -12.83 -42.67
CA LEU A 623 -31.83 -12.02 -43.26
C LEU A 623 -32.81 -12.84 -44.10
N GLY A 624 -32.48 -14.09 -44.41
CA GLY A 624 -33.46 -15.08 -44.87
C GLY A 624 -33.27 -15.57 -46.31
N ILE A 625 -32.15 -15.26 -46.95
CA ILE A 625 -31.74 -15.88 -48.22
C ILE A 625 -31.30 -17.31 -47.93
N SER A 626 -32.27 -18.22 -47.79
CA SER A 626 -32.04 -19.63 -47.51
C SER A 626 -33.28 -20.44 -47.80
N TYR A 627 -33.12 -21.65 -48.37
CA TYR A 627 -34.22 -22.58 -48.62
C TYR A 627 -34.96 -23.01 -47.34
N ASN A 628 -34.34 -22.83 -46.17
CA ASN A 628 -34.95 -23.11 -44.88
C ASN A 628 -35.97 -22.04 -44.43
N ARG A 629 -36.09 -20.92 -45.17
CA ARG A 629 -37.09 -19.87 -44.92
C ARG A 629 -38.25 -19.99 -45.88
N LYS A 630 -39.47 -19.95 -45.35
CA LYS A 630 -40.69 -20.20 -46.13
C LYS A 630 -40.89 -19.16 -47.25
N ALA A 631 -40.62 -17.88 -46.98
CA ALA A 631 -40.70 -16.82 -47.98
C ALA A 631 -39.76 -17.08 -49.18
N PHE A 632 -38.50 -17.43 -48.92
CA PHE A 632 -37.53 -17.79 -49.96
C PHE A 632 -37.91 -19.09 -50.66
N GLN A 633 -38.26 -20.14 -49.91
CA GLN A 633 -38.64 -21.46 -50.43
C GLN A 633 -39.81 -21.39 -51.42
N ASN A 634 -40.82 -20.55 -51.15
CA ASN A 634 -41.97 -20.36 -52.05
C ASN A 634 -41.58 -19.78 -53.41
N LEU A 635 -40.41 -19.16 -53.50
CA LEU A 635 -39.83 -18.59 -54.71
C LEU A 635 -38.73 -19.48 -55.30
N VAL A 636 -38.62 -20.75 -54.89
CA VAL A 636 -37.70 -21.71 -55.51
C VAL A 636 -38.48 -22.73 -56.33
N SER A 637 -38.10 -22.89 -57.60
CA SER A 637 -38.68 -23.88 -58.50
C SER A 637 -37.64 -24.47 -59.46
N GLY A 638 -37.53 -25.80 -59.47
CA GLY A 638 -36.68 -26.52 -60.43
C GLY A 638 -35.18 -26.22 -60.35
N GLY A 639 -34.67 -25.80 -59.18
CA GLY A 639 -33.27 -25.39 -59.00
C GLY A 639 -33.00 -23.92 -59.26
N TYR A 640 -34.05 -23.11 -59.41
CA TYR A 640 -33.94 -21.67 -59.66
C TYR A 640 -34.75 -20.85 -58.67
N PHE A 641 -34.28 -19.65 -58.36
CA PHE A 641 -35.07 -18.62 -57.69
C PHE A 641 -35.90 -17.85 -58.73
N ILE A 642 -37.21 -17.75 -58.48
CA ILE A 642 -38.22 -17.25 -59.42
C ILE A 642 -38.89 -15.95 -58.94
N GLY A 643 -38.28 -15.25 -57.98
CA GLY A 643 -38.69 -13.91 -57.54
C GLY A 643 -38.80 -12.91 -58.68
N ALA A 644 -39.77 -12.00 -58.60
CA ALA A 644 -40.10 -11.08 -59.68
C ALA A 644 -38.99 -10.04 -59.91
N ASN A 645 -38.44 -9.49 -58.84
CA ASN A 645 -37.41 -8.47 -58.87
C ASN A 645 -36.07 -9.05 -59.34
N ALA A 646 -35.67 -10.20 -58.81
CA ALA A 646 -34.45 -10.87 -59.22
C ALA A 646 -34.49 -11.29 -60.71
N LYS A 647 -35.61 -11.82 -61.18
CA LYS A 647 -35.81 -12.10 -62.62
C LYS A 647 -35.73 -10.84 -63.47
N ALA A 648 -36.25 -9.72 -63.01
CA ALA A 648 -36.22 -8.47 -63.77
C ALA A 648 -34.78 -8.02 -64.04
N LEU A 649 -33.87 -8.17 -63.07
CA LEU A 649 -32.44 -7.92 -63.25
C LEU A 649 -31.81 -8.87 -64.28
N ASN A 650 -32.25 -10.13 -64.32
CA ASN A 650 -31.74 -11.16 -65.24
C ASN A 650 -32.51 -11.24 -66.58
N GLY A 651 -33.06 -10.11 -67.06
CA GLY A 651 -33.77 -10.05 -68.35
C GLY A 651 -35.03 -10.92 -68.43
N GLY A 652 -35.66 -11.19 -67.30
CA GLY A 652 -36.85 -12.04 -67.16
C GLY A 652 -36.56 -13.51 -66.87
N ASN A 653 -35.29 -13.94 -66.89
CA ASN A 653 -34.90 -15.33 -66.63
C ASN A 653 -34.75 -15.60 -65.13
N PRO A 654 -35.11 -16.80 -64.64
CA PRO A 654 -34.94 -17.15 -63.23
C PRO A 654 -33.45 -17.27 -62.86
N ILE A 655 -33.13 -17.09 -61.58
CA ILE A 655 -31.75 -17.07 -61.08
C ILE A 655 -31.33 -18.50 -60.74
N PRO A 656 -30.25 -19.03 -61.33
CA PRO A 656 -29.79 -20.37 -61.00
C PRO A 656 -29.27 -20.42 -59.56
N LEU A 657 -29.68 -21.45 -58.83
CA LEU A 657 -29.21 -21.71 -57.47
C LEU A 657 -28.23 -22.87 -57.45
N SER A 658 -27.38 -22.89 -56.43
CA SER A 658 -26.56 -24.06 -56.09
C SER A 658 -27.43 -25.24 -55.62
N SER A 659 -26.84 -26.43 -55.49
CA SER A 659 -27.57 -27.67 -55.20
C SER A 659 -28.26 -27.70 -53.83
N ASP A 660 -27.82 -26.88 -52.88
CA ASP A 660 -28.45 -26.67 -51.56
C ASP A 660 -29.65 -25.72 -51.59
N LEU A 661 -29.92 -25.09 -52.74
CA LEU A 661 -30.99 -24.13 -52.98
C LEU A 661 -30.94 -22.88 -52.07
N SER A 662 -29.84 -22.66 -51.35
CA SER A 662 -29.67 -21.55 -50.40
C SER A 662 -28.61 -20.55 -50.87
N HIS A 663 -27.85 -20.88 -51.90
CA HIS A 663 -26.91 -19.97 -52.55
C HIS A 663 -27.26 -19.75 -54.02
N VAL A 664 -26.90 -18.57 -54.54
CA VAL A 664 -26.79 -18.35 -55.98
C VAL A 664 -25.76 -19.32 -56.55
N GLN A 665 -25.95 -19.76 -57.80
CA GLN A 665 -25.00 -20.69 -58.43
C GLN A 665 -23.59 -20.09 -58.48
N ASP A 666 -22.58 -20.88 -58.07
CA ASP A 666 -21.16 -20.51 -58.10
C ASP A 666 -20.73 -19.84 -59.42
N GLY A 667 -20.14 -18.64 -59.31
CA GLY A 667 -19.66 -17.81 -60.39
C GLY A 667 -20.75 -17.09 -61.22
N PHE A 668 -22.03 -17.18 -60.83
CA PHE A 668 -23.10 -16.52 -61.57
C PHE A 668 -23.05 -15.00 -61.39
N SER A 669 -23.13 -14.27 -62.51
CA SER A 669 -23.12 -12.81 -62.54
C SER A 669 -24.06 -12.29 -63.62
N ILE A 670 -24.61 -11.11 -63.39
CA ILE A 670 -25.51 -10.42 -64.33
C ILE A 670 -24.80 -9.16 -64.84
N GLY A 671 -24.53 -9.09 -66.14
CA GLY A 671 -23.90 -7.93 -66.77
C GLY A 671 -22.56 -7.57 -66.11
N ASN A 672 -22.44 -6.32 -65.64
CA ASN A 672 -21.24 -5.79 -65.00
C ASN A 672 -21.37 -5.69 -63.46
N MET A 673 -22.37 -6.35 -62.86
CA MET A 673 -22.64 -6.25 -61.42
C MET A 673 -21.65 -7.01 -60.54
N GLY A 674 -20.79 -7.83 -61.16
CA GLY A 674 -19.94 -8.77 -60.43
C GLY A 674 -20.71 -10.02 -59.99
N GLU A 675 -19.99 -10.89 -59.29
CA GLU A 675 -20.53 -12.10 -58.69
C GLU A 675 -21.37 -11.76 -57.46
N ALA A 676 -22.45 -12.51 -57.22
CA ALA A 676 -23.33 -12.31 -56.07
C ALA A 676 -22.59 -12.58 -54.75
N ALA A 677 -22.86 -11.80 -53.70
CA ALA A 677 -22.34 -12.08 -52.37
C ALA A 677 -22.86 -13.41 -51.83
N MET A 678 -24.10 -13.78 -52.16
CA MET A 678 -24.75 -15.04 -51.76
C MET A 678 -24.35 -16.24 -52.63
N ASP A 679 -23.16 -16.19 -53.23
CA ASP A 679 -22.48 -17.30 -53.90
C ASP A 679 -21.78 -18.20 -52.87
N PRO A 680 -21.78 -19.55 -53.00
CA PRO A 680 -21.21 -20.44 -51.99
C PRO A 680 -19.69 -20.36 -51.85
N SER A 681 -18.98 -19.66 -52.75
CA SER A 681 -17.53 -19.59 -52.75
C SER A 681 -17.00 -18.16 -52.59
N ILE A 682 -15.78 -18.03 -52.07
CA ILE A 682 -15.02 -16.78 -52.10
C ILE A 682 -13.57 -17.08 -52.46
N THR A 683 -13.02 -16.32 -53.41
CA THR A 683 -11.60 -16.43 -53.76
C THR A 683 -10.76 -15.72 -52.68
N ARG A 684 -9.76 -16.40 -52.13
CA ARG A 684 -8.82 -15.79 -51.17
C ARG A 684 -8.13 -14.56 -51.77
N GLY A 685 -7.87 -13.55 -50.94
CA GLY A 685 -7.32 -12.27 -51.40
C GLY A 685 -8.31 -11.37 -52.13
N THR A 686 -9.60 -11.68 -52.13
CA THR A 686 -10.64 -10.85 -52.77
C THR A 686 -11.71 -10.42 -51.78
N ARG A 687 -12.39 -9.31 -52.11
CA ARG A 687 -13.56 -8.82 -51.39
C ARG A 687 -14.80 -8.95 -52.26
N LYS A 688 -15.87 -9.48 -51.67
CA LYS A 688 -17.16 -9.73 -52.30
C LYS A 688 -18.26 -9.14 -51.40
N LEU A 689 -18.91 -8.07 -51.87
CA LEU A 689 -19.98 -7.34 -51.17
C LEU A 689 -21.31 -7.54 -51.91
N PRO A 690 -22.48 -7.28 -51.27
CA PRO A 690 -23.77 -7.49 -51.90
C PRO A 690 -23.90 -6.60 -53.13
N ASN A 691 -24.48 -7.14 -54.20
CA ASN A 691 -24.85 -6.40 -55.39
C ASN A 691 -26.37 -6.39 -55.56
N ASN A 692 -26.88 -5.72 -56.60
CA ASN A 692 -28.33 -5.62 -56.81
C ASN A 692 -29.07 -6.97 -56.94
N LEU A 693 -28.38 -8.06 -57.30
CA LEU A 693 -28.98 -9.39 -57.30
C LEU A 693 -29.27 -9.84 -55.86
N ASP A 694 -28.30 -9.75 -54.96
CA ASP A 694 -28.48 -10.11 -53.54
C ASP A 694 -29.59 -9.26 -52.89
N ILE A 695 -29.62 -7.97 -53.22
CA ILE A 695 -30.67 -7.03 -52.76
C ILE A 695 -32.04 -7.43 -53.31
N ALA A 696 -32.13 -7.83 -54.58
CA ALA A 696 -33.39 -8.29 -55.16
C ALA A 696 -33.90 -9.59 -54.55
N LEU A 697 -33.01 -10.48 -54.08
CA LEU A 697 -33.43 -11.67 -53.34
C LEU A 697 -34.11 -11.31 -52.02
N LEU A 698 -33.67 -10.25 -51.32
CA LEU A 698 -34.34 -9.71 -50.14
C LEU A 698 -35.67 -9.03 -50.48
N ASP A 699 -35.69 -8.18 -51.51
CA ASP A 699 -36.92 -7.51 -51.98
C ASP A 699 -38.03 -8.53 -52.28
N ASP A 700 -37.68 -9.60 -53.01
CA ASP A 700 -38.62 -10.65 -53.37
C ASP A 700 -39.17 -11.44 -52.16
N ILE A 701 -38.48 -11.49 -51.02
CA ILE A 701 -38.98 -12.13 -49.78
C ILE A 701 -39.65 -11.15 -48.79
N GLY A 702 -39.88 -9.92 -49.23
CA GLY A 702 -40.75 -8.94 -48.59
C GLY A 702 -40.07 -7.72 -47.97
N TYR A 703 -38.74 -7.63 -48.02
CA TYR A 703 -38.03 -6.46 -47.51
C TYR A 703 -38.22 -5.23 -48.42
N GLN A 704 -38.38 -4.06 -47.81
CA GLN A 704 -38.23 -2.78 -48.47
C GLN A 704 -36.74 -2.45 -48.56
N VAL A 705 -36.23 -2.22 -49.77
CA VAL A 705 -34.78 -2.07 -49.99
C VAL A 705 -34.43 -0.90 -50.93
N ASN A 706 -33.21 -0.40 -50.78
CA ASN A 706 -32.54 0.48 -51.73
C ASN A 706 -31.51 -0.30 -52.55
N TYR A 707 -31.69 -0.32 -53.87
CA TYR A 707 -30.70 -0.83 -54.81
C TYR A 707 -29.49 0.13 -54.92
N ILE A 708 -28.30 -0.42 -55.19
CA ILE A 708 -27.00 0.28 -55.22
C ILE A 708 -26.40 0.48 -56.62
#